data_AF-M6UPU8-F1
#
_entry.id   AF-M6UPU8-F1
#
_cell.length_a   1.000
_cell.length_b   1.000
_cell.length_c   1.000
_cell.angle_alpha   90.00
_cell.angle_beta   90.00
_cell.angle_gamma   90.00
#
_symmetry.space_group_name_H-M   'P 1'
#
loop_
_entity.id
_entity.type
_entity.pdbx_description
1 polymer ?
#
loop_
_entity_poly.entity_id
_entity_poly.type
_entity_poly.pdbx_seq_one_letter_code
_entity_poly.pdbx_strand_id
1 'polypeptide(L)'
;MQLSVGGLTTTDPAQILTFLDRHENKVIFSTYQSLPVIIETIRYSKVIFDLIICDEAHKTAGIQQRLFGLVHDNKNIFAKKRLYMTATPRVISLNLRQQVSNNDKYIYDMNDSNIFGREIYRMSFKEAINKKLLVDYKIIAIGINDSQLRSFIEEKRAVNLDEITIVDWANNFAIENAMDKYKAKHAITFHSRILNAQNLANRHKRIFPKVKSFHVNGRQNTSKRSIILDQFINAQKSIIASARCLTEGIDVPRIDLIYFCDRKYSKIEIIQAIGRVLRLDKTSNKKFGYIVVPIFHIDKSQIEAEISKSQFRNLVTIIRSLSDQDERLRDEINYIAYKNSRHTECSENIKQSMTLNNLLFSDELGEQLRSSIFNQIIKKTSCSWDITFLKFKEYIEINRDYPTKFTARALYIWAKNQRDHRKKGTLTFKQIKILNSINFIWEDNKDDSWEVYFQKLKTYRLTHDYEPSKGDNNDLYNWITIQKFNLQDSDYPDYKRSKILSLNFKGRDLDRIWNEKFQQLKIHRSKHDYPPTMEEDPILCEWFKAHKKYRGNDERLKGRKQKLLELNFKEDPNSIVWRSTNLNNWNKQFNSFIKYLDLNNNKCPSQRNTEPVAHRLAVWLLKIRSDYRNGKLSEHKLTMLRGINFHFEPLKYRWEKSFALLQSWIKENNAFPNSKTNKLLFGWLKFQSNKYLSNSLNQAERKSLEDINVGQFIENLKEDTYRNKSWEQNYTLAKSYYEKYNKLPSHQKEGINLEEKMLGLWVSNQNDKKTKLTRKQKMKLKELNIEVNFINIKSWDESFQELSNFYKNNNRWPLKTERRLWQWCSNQRYLFNNSTEQPNNKYFKERKEKLSSINFPWNKKNEKWEVNFEKLKNYMKKNRLNEFIIYNDCKDSTLNQWLSQQKSKYKANKLNKNKYLRLKEIGIEFIV
;
A
#
# COMPACT_ATOMS: atom_id res chain seq x y z
N MET A 1 0.28 50.00 9.43
CA MET A 1 -1.13 49.64 9.78
C MET A 1 -2.03 50.01 8.61
N GLN A 2 -3.24 49.43 8.57
CA GLN A 2 -4.30 49.57 7.56
C GLN A 2 -4.13 48.76 6.26
N LEU A 3 -4.57 47.50 6.34
CA LEU A 3 -5.48 46.99 5.31
C LEU A 3 -6.73 47.88 5.36
N SER A 4 -7.21 48.35 4.22
CA SER A 4 -8.51 49.00 4.07
C SER A 4 -9.64 47.97 4.29
N VAL A 5 -9.75 47.49 5.52
CA VAL A 5 -10.97 46.94 6.10
C VAL A 5 -11.47 48.07 7.00
N GLY A 6 -12.65 48.61 6.75
CA GLY A 6 -13.23 49.73 7.51
C GLY A 6 -13.62 49.37 8.96
N GLY A 7 -12.76 48.65 9.69
CA GLY A 7 -12.97 48.22 11.07
C GLY A 7 -11.69 48.30 11.90
N LEU A 8 -11.84 48.32 13.22
CA LEU A 8 -10.74 48.33 14.18
C LEU A 8 -9.92 47.03 14.04
N THR A 9 -8.66 47.14 13.62
CA THR A 9 -7.72 46.01 13.57
C THR A 9 -6.81 46.03 14.78
N THR A 10 -6.77 44.94 15.54
CA THR A 10 -5.94 44.85 16.76
C THR A 10 -5.35 43.45 16.94
N THR A 11 -4.21 43.38 17.64
CA THR A 11 -3.63 42.14 18.17
C THR A 11 -3.53 42.17 19.70
N ASP A 12 -4.08 43.21 20.32
CA ASP A 12 -4.07 43.41 21.77
C ASP A 12 -5.28 42.68 22.40
N PRO A 13 -5.05 41.68 23.28
CA PRO A 13 -6.12 40.98 23.99
C PRO A 13 -7.08 41.91 24.73
N ALA A 14 -6.60 43.02 25.30
CA ALA A 14 -7.45 43.93 26.09
C ALA A 14 -8.51 44.62 25.21
N GLN A 15 -8.12 45.05 24.01
CA GLN A 15 -9.04 45.64 23.04
C GLN A 15 -10.05 44.62 22.51
N ILE A 16 -9.61 43.38 22.30
CA ILE A 16 -10.50 42.28 21.86
C ILE A 16 -11.49 41.95 22.98
N LEU A 17 -11.06 41.91 24.24
CA LEU A 17 -11.93 41.67 25.40
C LEU A 17 -13.00 42.76 25.52
N THR A 18 -12.60 44.02 25.40
CA THR A 18 -13.53 45.17 25.41
C THR A 18 -14.58 45.08 24.30
N PHE A 19 -14.22 44.56 23.13
CA PHE A 19 -15.16 44.28 22.04
C PHE A 19 -16.08 43.08 22.36
N LEU A 20 -15.51 42.02 22.93
CA LEU A 20 -16.24 40.82 23.34
C LEU A 20 -17.25 41.08 24.46
N ASP A 21 -17.06 42.10 25.30
CA ASP A 21 -17.98 42.44 26.39
C ASP A 21 -19.22 43.23 25.96
N ARG A 22 -19.28 43.73 24.72
CA ARG A 22 -20.44 44.50 24.22
C ARG A 22 -21.70 43.62 24.12
N HIS A 23 -22.90 44.15 24.29
CA HIS A 23 -24.14 43.35 24.19
C HIS A 23 -24.80 43.41 22.80
N GLU A 24 -24.02 43.21 21.75
CA GLU A 24 -24.48 43.26 20.35
C GLU A 24 -24.07 42.02 19.56
N ASN A 25 -24.59 41.88 18.33
CA ASN A 25 -24.15 40.86 17.39
C ASN A 25 -22.70 41.14 16.96
N LYS A 26 -21.80 40.19 17.23
CA LYS A 26 -20.36 40.34 16.99
C LYS A 26 -19.91 39.43 15.87
N VAL A 27 -19.07 39.96 14.99
CA VAL A 27 -18.34 39.18 14.00
C VAL A 27 -16.86 39.49 14.14
N ILE A 28 -16.04 38.45 14.32
CA ILE A 28 -14.59 38.57 14.42
C ILE A 28 -13.96 37.98 13.17
N PHE A 29 -13.27 38.83 12.41
CA PHE A 29 -12.41 38.39 11.31
C PHE A 29 -11.00 38.20 11.86
N SER A 30 -10.55 36.95 11.98
CA SER A 30 -9.20 36.61 12.44
C SER A 30 -8.41 35.88 11.37
N THR A 31 -7.12 36.13 11.31
CA THR A 31 -6.20 35.23 10.60
C THR A 31 -5.94 33.98 11.45
N TYR A 32 -5.56 32.86 10.82
CA TYR A 32 -5.19 31.65 11.57
C TYR A 32 -3.94 31.86 12.46
N GLN A 33 -3.06 32.79 12.10
CA GLN A 33 -1.87 33.16 12.88
C GLN A 33 -2.25 33.85 14.20
N SER A 34 -3.37 34.56 14.22
CA SER A 34 -3.86 35.30 15.39
C SER A 34 -4.71 34.44 16.33
N LEU A 35 -4.92 33.15 16.04
CA LEU A 35 -5.69 32.25 16.91
C LEU A 35 -5.20 32.19 18.36
N PRO A 36 -3.89 32.20 18.68
CA PRO A 36 -3.44 32.22 20.08
C PRO A 36 -3.95 33.43 20.85
N VAL A 37 -3.98 34.61 20.22
CA VAL A 37 -4.49 35.86 20.83
C VAL A 37 -5.98 35.73 21.13
N ILE A 38 -6.74 35.14 20.20
CA ILE A 38 -8.16 34.86 20.40
C ILE A 38 -8.37 33.86 21.55
N ILE A 39 -7.61 32.76 21.59
CA ILE A 39 -7.66 31.77 22.68
C ILE A 39 -7.36 32.42 24.04
N GLU A 40 -6.31 33.24 24.10
CA GLU A 40 -5.92 33.95 25.31
C GLU A 40 -7.05 34.88 25.78
N THR A 41 -7.63 35.65 24.86
CA THR A 41 -8.70 36.60 25.19
C THR A 41 -9.97 35.89 25.67
N ILE A 42 -10.36 34.77 25.02
CA ILE A 42 -11.57 34.02 25.38
C ILE A 42 -11.49 33.50 26.81
N ARG A 43 -10.30 33.16 27.33
CA ARG A 43 -10.13 32.70 28.72
C ARG A 43 -10.61 33.70 29.76
N TYR A 44 -10.57 34.99 29.42
CA TYR A 44 -11.01 36.09 30.29
C TYR A 44 -12.43 36.57 29.96
N SER A 45 -13.08 36.01 28.93
CA SER A 45 -14.45 36.34 28.53
C SER A 45 -15.40 35.16 28.79
N LYS A 46 -16.70 35.43 28.94
CA LYS A 46 -17.74 34.38 28.95
C LYS A 46 -18.34 34.10 27.57
N VAL A 47 -17.74 34.62 26.50
CA VAL A 47 -18.32 34.56 25.15
C VAL A 47 -18.16 33.16 24.55
N ILE A 48 -19.27 32.66 24.01
CA ILE A 48 -19.36 31.36 23.31
C ILE A 48 -19.67 31.65 21.85
N PHE A 49 -18.87 31.13 20.92
CA PHE A 49 -19.17 31.30 19.50
C PHE A 49 -20.34 30.41 19.09
N ASP A 50 -21.39 31.01 18.50
CA ASP A 50 -22.47 30.24 17.89
C ASP A 50 -22.00 29.54 16.61
N LEU A 51 -21.15 30.22 15.82
CA LEU A 51 -20.60 29.73 14.57
C LEU A 51 -19.16 30.19 14.37
N ILE A 52 -18.28 29.25 14.00
CA ILE A 52 -16.95 29.54 13.46
C ILE A 52 -16.91 29.11 12.00
N ILE A 53 -16.50 30.04 11.12
CA ILE A 53 -16.30 29.77 9.69
C ILE A 53 -14.80 29.68 9.42
N CYS A 54 -14.35 28.50 9.01
CA CYS A 54 -12.97 28.21 8.65
C CYS A 54 -12.82 28.31 7.13
N ASP A 55 -12.44 29.48 6.61
CA ASP A 55 -12.12 29.65 5.20
C ASP A 55 -10.74 29.05 4.87
N GLU A 56 -10.54 28.59 3.64
CA GLU A 56 -9.36 27.84 3.20
C GLU A 56 -8.98 26.70 4.16
N ALA A 57 -9.99 25.96 4.64
CA ALA A 57 -9.85 24.91 5.66
C ALA A 57 -8.83 23.81 5.30
N HIS A 58 -8.45 23.67 4.03
CA HIS A 58 -7.38 22.76 3.63
C HIS A 58 -6.01 23.09 4.27
N LYS A 59 -5.83 24.30 4.80
CA LYS A 59 -4.65 24.73 5.54
C LYS A 59 -4.62 24.25 6.99
N THR A 60 -5.79 23.90 7.54
CA THR A 60 -5.92 23.38 8.91
C THR A 60 -5.70 21.87 8.95
N ALA A 61 -5.77 21.20 7.78
CA ALA A 61 -5.41 19.80 7.60
C ALA A 61 -3.87 19.58 7.52
N GLY A 62 -3.38 18.48 8.10
CA GLY A 62 -1.96 18.14 8.21
C GLY A 62 -1.49 17.96 9.65
N ILE A 63 -0.19 18.18 9.92
CA ILE A 63 0.40 17.82 11.22
C ILE A 63 -0.16 18.71 12.36
N GLN A 64 -0.69 18.07 13.41
CA GLN A 64 -1.50 18.61 14.51
C GLN A 64 -0.81 19.70 15.38
N GLN A 65 0.51 19.85 15.29
CA GLN A 65 1.29 20.83 16.07
C GLN A 65 1.58 22.15 15.34
N ARG A 66 0.79 22.52 14.32
CA ARG A 66 0.88 23.85 13.70
C ARG A 66 -0.24 24.75 14.22
N LEU A 67 0.08 26.04 14.39
CA LEU A 67 -0.83 27.15 14.74
C LEU A 67 -2.25 27.02 14.16
N PHE A 68 -2.39 26.55 12.93
CA PHE A 68 -3.68 26.51 12.24
C PHE A 68 -4.58 25.35 12.70
N GLY A 69 -4.00 24.30 13.30
CA GLY A 69 -4.74 23.17 13.86
C GLY A 69 -5.44 23.51 15.18
N LEU A 70 -5.08 24.63 15.83
CA LEU A 70 -5.73 25.13 17.05
C LEU A 70 -7.22 25.41 16.83
N VAL A 71 -7.62 25.68 15.58
CA VAL A 71 -9.04 25.88 15.25
C VAL A 71 -9.87 24.64 15.53
N HIS A 72 -9.30 23.42 15.53
CA HIS A 72 -10.04 22.19 15.80
C HIS A 72 -10.23 21.90 17.30
N ASP A 73 -9.53 22.65 18.16
CA ASP A 73 -9.53 22.41 19.59
C ASP A 73 -10.74 23.04 20.28
N ASN A 74 -11.80 22.26 20.45
CA ASN A 74 -13.01 22.69 21.16
C ASN A 74 -12.78 22.95 22.66
N LYS A 75 -11.64 22.55 23.26
CA LYS A 75 -11.33 22.90 24.65
C LYS A 75 -10.89 24.35 24.79
N ASN A 76 -10.06 24.82 23.85
CA ASN A 76 -9.49 26.17 23.88
C ASN A 76 -10.34 27.19 23.11
N ILE A 77 -11.07 26.77 22.08
CA ILE A 77 -11.99 27.62 21.32
C ILE A 77 -13.31 26.87 21.22
N PHE A 78 -14.23 27.10 22.15
CA PHE A 78 -15.53 26.46 22.07
C PHE A 78 -16.41 27.14 21.02
N ALA A 79 -17.09 26.34 20.20
CA ALA A 79 -18.11 26.81 19.27
C ALA A 79 -19.27 25.82 19.17
N LYS A 80 -20.52 26.31 19.15
CA LYS A 80 -21.71 25.46 18.96
C LYS A 80 -21.70 24.79 17.59
N LYS A 81 -21.28 25.52 16.54
CA LYS A 81 -21.17 25.01 15.17
C LYS A 81 -19.87 25.48 14.52
N ARG A 82 -19.32 24.65 13.63
CA ARG A 82 -18.14 24.95 12.81
C ARG A 82 -18.43 24.62 11.36
N LEU A 83 -18.19 25.57 10.46
CA LEU A 83 -18.31 25.39 9.03
C LEU A 83 -16.92 25.47 8.39
N TYR A 84 -16.52 24.42 7.68
CA TYR A 84 -15.26 24.37 6.95
C TYR A 84 -15.51 24.60 5.47
N MET A 85 -14.86 25.62 4.91
CA MET A 85 -14.98 26.00 3.51
C MET A 85 -13.62 25.84 2.82
N THR A 86 -13.61 25.20 1.66
CA THR A 86 -12.39 25.07 0.84
C THR A 86 -12.75 24.75 -0.60
N ALA A 87 -11.99 25.27 -1.55
CA ALA A 87 -12.05 24.82 -2.94
C ALA A 87 -11.24 23.52 -3.16
N THR A 88 -10.25 23.23 -2.32
CA THR A 88 -9.30 22.13 -2.51
C THR A 88 -9.16 21.30 -1.24
N PRO A 89 -10.08 20.36 -0.97
CA PRO A 89 -9.98 19.51 0.21
C PRO A 89 -8.68 18.70 0.18
N ARG A 90 -7.96 18.65 1.30
CA ARG A 90 -6.68 17.97 1.41
C ARG A 90 -6.89 16.59 2.03
N VAL A 91 -6.85 15.56 1.18
CA VAL A 91 -6.93 14.16 1.57
C VAL A 91 -5.53 13.55 1.61
N ILE A 92 -5.18 12.89 2.71
CA ILE A 92 -3.85 12.32 2.90
C ILE A 92 -3.78 10.92 2.27
N SER A 93 -2.70 10.67 1.53
CA SER A 93 -2.49 9.39 0.84
C SER A 93 -2.35 8.22 1.83
N LEU A 94 -2.85 7.04 1.44
CA LEU A 94 -2.84 5.83 2.27
C LEU A 94 -1.44 5.42 2.73
N ASN A 95 -0.40 5.66 1.91
CA ASN A 95 0.99 5.36 2.26
C ASN A 95 1.52 6.23 3.41
N LEU A 96 1.09 7.50 3.49
CA LEU A 96 1.43 8.37 4.62
C LEU A 96 0.71 7.93 5.90
N ARG A 97 -0.50 7.36 5.80
CA ARG A 97 -1.19 6.76 6.96
C ARG A 97 -0.46 5.54 7.48
N GLN A 98 0.01 4.65 6.60
CA GLN A 98 0.73 3.42 6.96
C GLN A 98 2.15 3.67 7.51
N GLN A 99 2.82 4.73 7.06
CA GLN A 99 4.12 5.12 7.64
C GLN A 99 3.98 5.78 9.02
N VAL A 100 2.80 6.33 9.33
CA VAL A 100 2.53 7.11 10.54
C VAL A 100 1.74 6.32 11.58
N SER A 101 1.28 5.10 11.28
CA SER A 101 0.55 4.23 12.23
C SER A 101 1.34 3.79 13.48
N ASN A 102 2.59 4.24 13.64
CA ASN A 102 3.33 4.14 14.90
C ASN A 102 3.24 5.43 15.78
N ASN A 103 2.62 6.50 15.28
CA ASN A 103 2.45 7.83 15.89
C ASN A 103 1.07 8.41 15.50
N ASP A 104 -0.02 7.69 15.80
CA ASP A 104 -1.42 8.03 15.45
C ASP A 104 -1.95 9.39 15.94
N LYS A 105 -1.14 10.18 16.66
CA LYS A 105 -1.61 11.35 17.42
C LYS A 105 -1.44 12.71 16.75
N TYR A 106 -1.07 12.78 15.46
CA TYR A 106 -0.56 14.05 14.93
C TYR A 106 -0.97 14.46 13.52
N ILE A 107 -2.03 13.94 12.90
CA ILE A 107 -2.39 14.38 11.54
C ILE A 107 -3.91 14.53 11.32
N TYR A 108 -4.35 15.73 10.92
CA TYR A 108 -5.72 16.04 10.51
C TYR A 108 -5.95 15.76 9.01
N ASP A 109 -6.93 14.91 8.67
CA ASP A 109 -7.40 14.60 7.31
C ASP A 109 -8.81 15.18 7.12
N MET A 110 -9.06 15.90 6.01
CA MET A 110 -10.40 16.46 5.75
C MET A 110 -11.46 15.39 5.48
N ASN A 111 -11.07 14.14 5.25
CA ASN A 111 -11.99 13.00 5.20
C ASN A 111 -12.42 12.50 6.60
N ASP A 112 -11.84 13.01 7.68
CA ASP A 112 -12.25 12.66 9.05
C ASP A 112 -13.51 13.43 9.44
N SER A 113 -14.65 12.75 9.37
CA SER A 113 -15.95 13.31 9.73
C SER A 113 -16.05 13.71 11.21
N ASN A 114 -15.18 13.20 12.09
CA ASN A 114 -15.20 13.58 13.51
C ASN A 114 -14.64 14.99 13.73
N ILE A 115 -13.76 15.47 12.84
CA ILE A 115 -13.05 16.75 12.99
C ILE A 115 -13.64 17.80 12.07
N PHE A 116 -13.86 17.45 10.80
CA PHE A 116 -14.35 18.36 9.77
C PHE A 116 -15.86 18.28 9.54
N GLY A 117 -16.53 17.28 10.14
CA GLY A 117 -17.94 17.02 9.86
C GLY A 117 -18.16 16.37 8.49
N ARG A 118 -19.42 16.16 8.13
CA ARG A 118 -19.82 15.69 6.80
C ARG A 118 -19.79 16.84 5.78
N GLU A 119 -19.45 16.54 4.53
CA GLU A 119 -19.63 17.48 3.42
C GLU A 119 -21.13 17.72 3.21
N ILE A 120 -21.60 18.95 3.46
CA ILE A 120 -23.02 19.32 3.32
C ILE A 120 -23.37 19.89 1.94
N TYR A 121 -22.38 20.44 1.23
CA TYR A 121 -22.54 21.02 -0.09
C TYR A 121 -21.20 21.02 -0.84
N ARG A 122 -21.24 20.74 -2.13
CA ARG A 122 -20.09 20.79 -3.04
C ARG A 122 -20.54 21.42 -4.35
N MET A 123 -19.75 22.36 -4.86
CA MET A 123 -19.93 22.95 -6.18
C MET A 123 -18.65 22.75 -6.99
N SER A 124 -18.75 21.94 -8.05
CA SER A 124 -17.65 21.67 -8.98
C SER A 124 -17.46 22.80 -9.99
N PHE A 125 -16.31 22.83 -10.67
CA PHE A 125 -16.10 23.75 -11.80
C PHE A 125 -17.13 23.53 -12.91
N LYS A 126 -17.47 22.27 -13.20
CA LYS A 126 -18.56 21.89 -14.11
C LYS A 126 -19.86 22.61 -13.76
N GLU A 127 -20.30 22.52 -12.51
CA GLU A 127 -21.55 23.14 -12.07
C GLU A 127 -21.47 24.66 -12.08
N ALA A 128 -20.35 25.24 -11.66
CA ALA A 128 -20.14 26.67 -11.66
C ALA A 128 -20.15 27.25 -13.09
N ILE A 129 -19.52 26.57 -14.05
CA ILE A 129 -19.51 26.97 -15.47
C ILE A 129 -20.91 26.82 -16.07
N ASN A 130 -21.61 25.70 -15.82
CA ASN A 130 -22.97 25.49 -16.30
C ASN A 130 -23.96 26.55 -15.74
N LYS A 131 -23.77 26.96 -14.49
CA LYS A 131 -24.55 28.03 -13.84
C LYS A 131 -24.11 29.45 -14.28
N LYS A 132 -23.15 29.57 -15.20
CA LYS A 132 -22.57 30.87 -15.60
C LYS A 132 -22.09 31.69 -14.40
N LEU A 133 -21.43 31.03 -13.44
CA LEU A 133 -20.70 31.65 -12.34
C LEU A 133 -19.19 31.76 -12.63
N LEU A 134 -18.71 30.92 -13.55
CA LEU A 134 -17.36 30.94 -14.10
C LEU A 134 -17.41 30.86 -15.62
N VAL A 135 -16.40 31.39 -16.29
CA VAL A 135 -16.16 31.12 -17.73
C VAL A 135 -15.50 29.74 -17.90
N ASP A 136 -15.66 29.13 -19.07
CA ASP A 136 -14.96 27.88 -19.37
C ASP A 136 -13.45 28.12 -19.59
N TYR A 137 -12.66 27.07 -19.71
CA TYR A 137 -11.20 27.19 -19.84
C TYR A 137 -10.63 26.51 -21.08
N LYS A 138 -9.48 27.02 -21.52
CA LYS A 138 -8.65 26.39 -22.56
C LYS A 138 -7.23 26.20 -22.04
N ILE A 139 -6.76 24.96 -22.03
CA ILE A 139 -5.39 24.63 -21.66
C ILE A 139 -4.56 24.66 -22.94
N ILE A 140 -3.56 25.53 -23.00
CA ILE A 140 -2.72 25.73 -24.18
C ILE A 140 -1.32 25.23 -23.89
N ALA A 141 -0.94 24.16 -24.57
CA ALA A 141 0.42 23.65 -24.59
C ALA A 141 1.17 24.28 -25.78
N ILE A 142 2.06 25.23 -25.50
CA ILE A 142 2.80 25.96 -26.54
C ILE A 142 4.14 25.28 -26.79
N GLY A 143 4.28 24.70 -27.98
CA GLY A 143 5.57 24.28 -28.53
C GLY A 143 6.34 25.49 -29.03
N ILE A 144 7.60 25.59 -28.62
CA ILE A 144 8.52 26.56 -29.21
C ILE A 144 9.57 25.78 -29.97
N ASN A 145 9.62 26.00 -31.28
CA ASN A 145 10.61 25.41 -32.15
C ASN A 145 11.89 26.26 -32.15
N ASP A 146 13.05 25.61 -32.25
CA ASP A 146 14.36 26.26 -32.22
C ASP A 146 14.54 27.26 -33.36
N SER A 147 13.97 27.00 -34.55
CA SER A 147 14.06 27.90 -35.70
C SER A 147 13.37 29.24 -35.45
N GLN A 148 12.12 29.21 -34.99
CA GLN A 148 11.35 30.41 -34.64
C GLN A 148 12.02 31.19 -33.50
N LEU A 149 12.50 30.47 -32.49
CA LEU A 149 13.18 31.08 -31.37
C LEU A 149 14.50 31.75 -31.80
N ARG A 150 15.25 31.12 -32.71
CA ARG A 150 16.45 31.71 -33.28
C ARG A 150 16.11 33.00 -34.03
N SER A 151 15.20 32.98 -34.99
CA SER A 151 14.79 34.18 -35.73
C SER A 151 14.33 35.31 -34.82
N PHE A 152 13.57 34.98 -33.76
CA PHE A 152 13.14 35.95 -32.76
C PHE A 152 14.31 36.55 -31.97
N ILE A 153 15.27 35.72 -31.54
CA ILE A 153 16.48 36.19 -30.85
C ILE A 153 17.28 37.10 -31.78
N GLU A 154 17.40 36.76 -33.07
CA GLU A 154 18.11 37.57 -34.07
C GLU A 154 17.46 38.94 -34.26
N GLU A 155 16.13 38.99 -34.40
CA GLU A 155 15.36 40.24 -34.50
C GLU A 155 15.56 41.15 -33.27
N LYS A 156 15.71 40.55 -32.08
CA LYS A 156 15.84 41.28 -30.81
C LYS A 156 17.30 41.42 -30.33
N ARG A 157 18.30 41.11 -31.15
CA ARG A 157 19.74 41.21 -30.80
C ARG A 157 20.16 42.59 -30.30
N ALA A 158 19.50 43.66 -30.76
CA ALA A 158 19.78 45.03 -30.33
C ALA A 158 19.38 45.32 -28.86
N VAL A 159 18.57 44.45 -28.24
CA VAL A 159 18.18 44.59 -26.83
C VAL A 159 19.28 43.99 -25.95
N ASN A 160 20.11 44.85 -25.34
CA ASN A 160 21.15 44.39 -24.42
C ASN A 160 20.53 43.81 -23.14
N LEU A 161 20.69 42.50 -22.95
CA LEU A 161 20.20 41.74 -21.79
C LEU A 161 21.37 40.94 -21.22
N ASP A 162 21.81 41.32 -20.02
CA ASP A 162 22.86 40.60 -19.29
C ASP A 162 22.46 39.12 -19.07
N GLU A 163 23.40 38.19 -19.32
CA GLU A 163 23.33 36.74 -19.07
C GLU A 163 21.92 36.09 -19.17
N ILE A 164 21.32 36.11 -20.36
CA ILE A 164 20.01 35.51 -20.61
C ILE A 164 20.11 34.07 -21.16
N THR A 165 19.33 33.14 -20.60
CA THR A 165 19.30 31.76 -21.09
C THR A 165 18.33 31.59 -22.26
N ILE A 166 18.52 30.55 -23.09
CA ILE A 166 17.59 30.20 -24.18
C ILE A 166 16.17 29.96 -23.63
N VAL A 167 16.04 29.34 -22.45
CA VAL A 167 14.74 29.09 -21.81
C VAL A 167 14.03 30.39 -21.41
N ASP A 168 14.78 31.43 -21.08
CA ASP A 168 14.21 32.72 -20.74
C ASP A 168 13.71 33.49 -21.97
N TRP A 169 14.47 33.46 -23.06
CA TRP A 169 14.01 33.94 -24.36
C TRP A 169 12.72 33.23 -24.78
N ALA A 170 12.73 31.91 -24.67
CA ALA A 170 11.61 31.06 -25.03
C ALA A 170 10.36 31.37 -24.18
N ASN A 171 10.50 31.56 -22.87
CA ASN A 171 9.37 31.95 -22.02
C ASN A 171 8.78 33.32 -22.39
N ASN A 172 9.61 34.33 -22.62
CA ASN A 172 9.13 35.66 -23.01
C ASN A 172 8.39 35.63 -24.35
N PHE A 173 8.96 34.91 -25.32
CA PHE A 173 8.34 34.69 -26.62
C PHE A 173 6.99 33.95 -26.51
N ALA A 174 6.93 32.84 -25.75
CA ALA A 174 5.70 32.07 -25.59
C ALA A 174 4.58 32.86 -24.92
N ILE A 175 4.89 33.70 -23.92
CA ILE A 175 3.88 34.55 -23.27
C ILE A 175 3.26 35.50 -24.30
N GLU A 176 4.09 36.21 -25.07
CA GLU A 176 3.58 37.19 -26.04
C GLU A 176 2.82 36.52 -27.18
N ASN A 177 3.37 35.44 -27.75
CA ASN A 177 2.70 34.66 -28.80
C ASN A 177 1.33 34.14 -28.31
N ALA A 178 1.23 33.67 -27.06
CA ALA A 178 -0.04 33.29 -26.48
C ALA A 178 -1.01 34.47 -26.36
N MET A 179 -0.54 35.61 -25.86
CA MET A 179 -1.38 36.79 -25.71
C MET A 179 -1.92 37.29 -27.04
N ASP A 180 -1.10 37.30 -28.09
CA ASP A 180 -1.52 37.73 -29.42
C ASP A 180 -2.48 36.73 -30.09
N LYS A 181 -2.12 35.43 -30.09
CA LYS A 181 -2.94 34.38 -30.72
C LYS A 181 -4.35 34.30 -30.13
N TYR A 182 -4.48 34.53 -28.82
CA TYR A 182 -5.76 34.45 -28.12
C TYR A 182 -6.37 35.82 -27.79
N LYS A 183 -5.78 36.92 -28.31
CA LYS A 183 -6.21 38.31 -28.05
C LYS A 183 -6.37 38.63 -26.55
N ALA A 184 -5.53 38.02 -25.71
CA ALA A 184 -5.55 38.22 -24.28
C ALA A 184 -4.88 39.56 -23.93
N LYS A 185 -5.55 40.37 -23.11
CA LYS A 185 -5.05 41.70 -22.70
C LYS A 185 -4.28 41.62 -21.39
N HIS A 186 -4.72 40.78 -20.47
CA HIS A 186 -4.16 40.71 -19.12
C HIS A 186 -3.66 39.30 -18.81
N ALA A 187 -2.36 39.16 -18.56
CA ALA A 187 -1.75 37.88 -18.22
C ALA A 187 -1.07 37.88 -16.84
N ILE A 188 -1.23 36.78 -16.10
CA ILE A 188 -0.45 36.52 -14.88
C ILE A 188 0.55 35.40 -15.15
N THR A 189 1.83 35.66 -14.87
CA THR A 189 2.86 34.63 -14.92
C THR A 189 3.21 34.19 -13.50
N PHE A 190 3.21 32.88 -13.27
CA PHE A 190 3.55 32.30 -11.98
C PHE A 190 4.99 31.79 -12.00
N HIS A 191 5.74 32.13 -10.95
CA HIS A 191 7.13 31.71 -10.73
C HIS A 191 7.37 31.11 -9.35
N SER A 192 8.30 30.15 -9.28
CA SER A 192 8.70 29.48 -8.05
C SER A 192 9.64 30.31 -7.17
N ARG A 193 10.28 31.32 -7.75
CA ARG A 193 11.24 32.21 -7.09
C ARG A 193 10.92 33.67 -7.41
N ILE A 194 11.03 34.54 -6.41
CA ILE A 194 10.83 35.99 -6.54
C ILE A 194 11.77 36.57 -7.59
N LEU A 195 13.05 36.17 -7.57
CA LEU A 195 14.04 36.66 -8.53
C LEU A 195 13.67 36.31 -9.98
N ASN A 196 13.14 35.11 -10.23
CA ASN A 196 12.71 34.69 -11.57
C ASN A 196 11.53 35.54 -12.07
N ALA A 197 10.55 35.81 -11.21
CA ALA A 197 9.42 36.67 -11.55
C ALA A 197 9.87 38.08 -11.89
N GLN A 198 10.74 38.66 -11.05
CA GLN A 198 11.30 39.98 -11.27
C GLN A 198 12.10 40.07 -12.58
N ASN A 199 12.99 39.11 -12.81
CA ASN A 199 13.81 39.07 -14.01
C ASN A 199 12.96 38.88 -15.26
N LEU A 200 11.89 38.07 -15.21
CA LEU A 200 10.97 37.93 -16.33
C LEU A 200 10.26 39.26 -16.63
N ALA A 201 9.66 39.92 -15.63
CA ALA A 201 8.98 41.19 -15.84
C ALA A 201 9.91 42.28 -16.42
N ASN A 202 11.14 42.37 -15.91
CA ASN A 202 12.13 43.33 -16.39
C ASN A 202 12.53 43.06 -17.85
N ARG A 203 12.75 41.78 -18.21
CA ARG A 203 13.10 41.39 -19.58
C ARG A 203 11.92 41.59 -20.52
N HIS A 204 10.72 41.18 -20.12
CA HIS A 204 9.53 41.33 -20.95
C HIS A 204 9.27 42.80 -21.28
N LYS A 205 9.45 43.70 -20.30
CA LYS A 205 9.37 45.16 -20.53
C LYS A 205 10.35 45.65 -21.60
N ARG A 206 11.57 45.12 -21.63
CA ARG A 206 12.61 45.52 -22.60
C ARG A 206 12.38 44.91 -23.98
N ILE A 207 11.96 43.64 -24.03
CA ILE A 207 11.71 42.90 -25.27
C ILE A 207 10.42 43.37 -25.95
N PHE A 208 9.37 43.67 -25.17
CA PHE A 208 8.04 44.04 -25.63
C PHE A 208 7.56 45.36 -24.98
N PRO A 209 8.06 46.52 -25.42
CA PRO A 209 7.78 47.81 -24.78
C PRO A 209 6.29 48.24 -24.86
N LYS A 210 5.53 47.68 -25.81
CA LYS A 210 4.09 47.91 -25.95
C LYS A 210 3.26 47.21 -24.85
N VAL A 211 3.85 46.25 -24.14
CA VAL A 211 3.18 45.50 -23.06
C VAL A 211 3.66 45.99 -21.70
N LYS A 212 2.76 46.53 -20.89
CA LYS A 212 3.11 46.97 -19.54
C LYS A 212 3.41 45.75 -18.67
N SER A 213 4.63 45.68 -18.13
CA SER A 213 5.09 44.55 -17.33
C SER A 213 5.28 44.95 -15.87
N PHE A 214 4.66 44.20 -14.97
CA PHE A 214 4.68 44.42 -13.53
C PHE A 214 5.22 43.20 -12.78
N HIS A 215 5.70 43.40 -11.56
CA HIS A 215 6.15 42.32 -10.68
C HIS A 215 5.59 42.49 -9.27
N VAL A 216 5.01 41.42 -8.74
CA VAL A 216 4.50 41.36 -7.38
C VAL A 216 5.09 40.16 -6.63
N ASN A 217 5.43 40.38 -5.36
CA ASN A 217 5.94 39.33 -4.48
C ASN A 217 5.40 39.45 -3.05
N GLY A 218 5.55 38.37 -2.28
CA GLY A 218 4.98 38.26 -0.93
C GLY A 218 5.65 39.14 0.14
N ARG A 219 6.80 39.77 -0.17
CA ARG A 219 7.48 40.70 0.74
C ARG A 219 6.96 42.15 0.59
N GLN A 220 6.20 42.45 -0.46
CA GLN A 220 5.68 43.79 -0.69
C GLN A 220 4.46 44.07 0.20
N ASN A 221 4.40 45.28 0.76
CA ASN A 221 3.23 45.76 1.52
C ASN A 221 1.96 45.68 0.65
N THR A 222 0.82 45.36 1.26
CA THR A 222 -0.49 45.25 0.61
C THR A 222 -0.88 46.50 -0.15
N SER A 223 -0.65 47.71 0.38
CA SER A 223 -0.97 48.96 -0.32
C SER A 223 -0.20 49.09 -1.65
N LYS A 224 1.10 48.75 -1.63
CA LYS A 224 1.93 48.73 -2.83
C LYS A 224 1.47 47.67 -3.84
N ARG A 225 1.03 46.50 -3.36
CA ARG A 225 0.46 45.45 -4.22
C ARG A 225 -0.84 45.91 -4.86
N SER A 226 -1.73 46.56 -4.10
CA SER A 226 -2.99 47.11 -4.63
C SER A 226 -2.73 48.10 -5.75
N ILE A 227 -1.83 49.07 -5.55
CA ILE A 227 -1.47 50.06 -6.58
C ILE A 227 -0.96 49.37 -7.86
N ILE A 228 -0.08 48.37 -7.73
CA ILE A 228 0.45 47.63 -8.89
C ILE A 228 -0.68 46.88 -9.61
N LEU A 229 -1.63 46.31 -8.87
CA LEU A 229 -2.77 45.60 -9.44
C LEU A 229 -3.73 46.54 -10.17
N ASP A 230 -4.00 47.72 -9.60
CA ASP A 230 -4.84 48.73 -10.24
C ASP A 230 -4.20 49.22 -11.55
N GLN A 231 -2.89 49.47 -11.53
CA GLN A 231 -2.13 49.80 -12.74
C GLN A 231 -2.14 48.67 -13.78
N PHE A 232 -2.05 47.43 -13.33
CA PHE A 232 -2.13 46.25 -14.19
C PHE A 232 -3.49 46.14 -14.87
N ILE A 233 -4.58 46.31 -14.13
CA ILE A 233 -5.97 46.23 -14.62
C ILE A 233 -6.30 47.37 -15.58
N ASN A 234 -5.77 48.57 -15.35
CA ASN A 234 -6.08 49.75 -16.16
C ASN A 234 -5.27 49.85 -17.46
N ALA A 235 -4.19 49.07 -17.59
CA ALA A 235 -3.40 49.03 -18.82
C ALA A 235 -4.15 48.31 -19.96
N GLN A 236 -3.96 48.76 -21.20
CA GLN A 236 -4.62 48.15 -22.37
C GLN A 236 -4.15 46.71 -22.63
N LYS A 237 -2.84 46.45 -22.48
CA LYS A 237 -2.21 45.13 -22.55
C LYS A 237 -1.10 45.06 -21.50
N SER A 238 -1.17 44.10 -20.60
CA SER A 238 -0.27 44.01 -19.46
C SER A 238 -0.01 42.59 -18.97
N ILE A 239 1.17 42.41 -18.38
CA ILE A 239 1.54 41.20 -17.66
C ILE A 239 1.93 41.52 -16.22
N ILE A 240 1.65 40.60 -15.32
CA ILE A 240 2.13 40.66 -13.93
C ILE A 240 2.83 39.35 -13.58
N ALA A 241 4.12 39.45 -13.26
CA ALA A 241 4.90 38.31 -12.78
C ALA A 241 4.77 38.18 -11.27
N SER A 242 4.35 36.99 -10.83
CA SER A 242 4.02 36.70 -9.44
C SER A 242 4.83 35.55 -8.89
N ALA A 243 5.33 35.73 -7.67
CA ALA A 243 5.88 34.65 -6.86
C ALA A 243 5.21 34.64 -5.47
N ARG A 244 4.49 33.57 -5.15
CA ARG A 244 3.91 33.26 -3.81
C ARG A 244 3.00 34.34 -3.19
N CYS A 245 2.33 35.18 -3.98
CA CYS A 245 1.64 36.35 -3.44
C CYS A 245 0.31 36.72 -4.09
N LEU A 246 0.04 36.22 -5.30
CA LEU A 246 -1.25 36.38 -5.99
C LEU A 246 -2.05 35.08 -5.99
N THR A 247 -1.75 34.12 -5.12
CA THR A 247 -2.51 32.88 -4.98
C THR A 247 -3.75 33.07 -4.11
N GLU A 248 -3.73 34.01 -3.14
CA GLU A 248 -4.80 34.18 -2.13
C GLU A 248 -5.18 35.66 -1.92
N GLY A 249 -6.46 35.94 -1.64
CA GLY A 249 -6.92 37.21 -1.03
C GLY A 249 -6.97 38.47 -1.92
N ILE A 250 -6.82 38.35 -3.24
CA ILE A 250 -6.89 39.47 -4.19
C ILE A 250 -7.91 39.08 -5.27
N ASP A 251 -8.89 39.92 -5.58
CA ASP A 251 -9.87 39.64 -6.65
C ASP A 251 -9.54 40.46 -7.90
N VAL A 252 -9.24 39.77 -9.02
CA VAL A 252 -8.99 40.42 -10.32
C VAL A 252 -9.70 39.63 -11.42
N PRO A 253 -10.98 39.90 -11.71
CA PRO A 253 -11.73 39.16 -12.72
C PRO A 253 -11.24 39.37 -14.16
N ARG A 254 -10.59 40.52 -14.43
CA ARG A 254 -10.11 40.96 -15.75
C ARG A 254 -8.95 40.12 -16.33
N ILE A 255 -8.43 39.14 -15.59
CA ILE A 255 -7.34 38.28 -16.07
C ILE A 255 -7.85 37.36 -17.18
N ASP A 256 -7.25 37.43 -18.36
CA ASP A 256 -7.60 36.58 -19.50
C ASP A 256 -6.76 35.29 -19.52
N LEU A 257 -5.49 35.41 -19.12
CA LEU A 257 -4.48 34.39 -19.34
C LEU A 257 -3.64 34.15 -18.08
N ILE A 258 -3.35 32.89 -17.79
CA ILE A 258 -2.34 32.50 -16.80
C ILE A 258 -1.25 31.69 -17.47
N TYR A 259 -0.01 31.90 -17.05
CA TYR A 259 1.15 31.22 -17.60
C TYR A 259 2.00 30.61 -16.47
N PHE A 260 2.27 29.32 -16.54
CA PHE A 260 3.07 28.61 -15.54
C PHE A 260 4.53 28.44 -16.02
N CYS A 261 5.43 29.34 -15.61
CA CYS A 261 6.82 29.35 -16.08
C CYS A 261 7.69 28.18 -15.57
N ASP A 262 7.53 27.78 -14.31
CA ASP A 262 8.41 26.80 -13.66
C ASP A 262 7.65 25.86 -12.70
N ARG A 263 8.37 24.91 -12.07
CA ARG A 263 7.81 23.61 -11.64
C ARG A 263 7.44 23.45 -10.15
N LYS A 264 7.11 24.51 -9.40
CA LYS A 264 6.96 24.40 -7.93
C LYS A 264 5.61 24.87 -7.37
N TYR A 265 4.52 24.56 -8.05
CA TYR A 265 3.19 24.78 -7.50
C TYR A 265 2.66 23.53 -6.84
N SER A 266 2.13 23.68 -5.63
CA SER A 266 1.25 22.67 -5.05
C SER A 266 -0.04 22.58 -5.84
N LYS A 267 -0.72 21.42 -5.79
CA LYS A 267 -2.07 21.23 -6.37
C LYS A 267 -3.04 22.36 -5.99
N ILE A 268 -2.95 22.81 -4.75
CA ILE A 268 -3.77 23.89 -4.19
C ILE A 268 -3.49 25.22 -4.91
N GLU A 269 -2.21 25.62 -4.98
CA GLU A 269 -1.80 26.87 -5.66
C GLU A 269 -2.18 26.87 -7.14
N ILE A 270 -2.10 25.71 -7.82
CA ILE A 270 -2.54 25.57 -9.22
C ILE A 270 -4.04 25.85 -9.34
N ILE A 271 -4.87 25.23 -8.50
CA ILE A 271 -6.32 25.41 -8.57
C ILE A 271 -6.73 26.84 -8.20
N GLN A 272 -6.10 27.44 -7.20
CA GLN A 272 -6.34 28.83 -6.86
C GLN A 272 -5.93 29.78 -8.00
N ALA A 273 -4.78 29.53 -8.65
CA ALA A 273 -4.34 30.29 -9.81
C ALA A 273 -5.34 30.17 -10.98
N ILE A 274 -5.81 28.96 -11.26
CA ILE A 274 -6.80 28.70 -12.31
C ILE A 274 -8.14 29.35 -11.97
N GLY A 275 -8.65 29.18 -10.76
CA GLY A 275 -9.93 29.77 -10.35
C GLY A 275 -10.01 31.28 -10.53
N ARG A 276 -8.87 31.98 -10.56
CA ARG A 276 -8.79 33.42 -10.86
C ARG A 276 -9.06 33.74 -12.32
N VAL A 277 -8.46 32.99 -13.24
CA VAL A 277 -8.67 33.19 -14.68
C VAL A 277 -10.07 32.80 -15.12
N LEU A 278 -10.79 31.98 -14.34
CA LEU A 278 -12.17 31.58 -14.65
C LEU A 278 -13.23 32.56 -14.15
N ARG A 279 -12.86 33.59 -13.39
CA ARG A 279 -13.83 34.58 -12.91
C ARG A 279 -14.45 35.33 -14.08
N LEU A 280 -15.75 35.57 -13.95
CA LEU A 280 -16.51 36.40 -14.88
C LEU A 280 -16.11 37.86 -14.68
N ASP A 281 -15.73 38.50 -15.77
CA ASP A 281 -15.59 39.93 -15.82
C ASP A 281 -16.87 40.50 -16.43
N LYS A 282 -17.67 41.20 -15.63
CA LYS A 282 -18.93 41.80 -16.10
C LYS A 282 -18.69 42.91 -17.14
N THR A 283 -17.47 43.44 -17.21
CA THR A 283 -17.11 44.55 -18.12
C THR A 283 -16.53 44.07 -19.44
N SER A 284 -16.20 42.78 -19.57
CA SER A 284 -15.67 42.21 -20.81
C SER A 284 -16.49 41.02 -21.29
N ASN A 285 -16.51 40.80 -22.60
CA ASN A 285 -17.16 39.62 -23.20
C ASN A 285 -16.29 38.37 -23.10
N LYS A 286 -15.67 38.15 -21.93
CA LYS A 286 -14.74 37.07 -21.67
C LYS A 286 -15.48 35.74 -21.72
N LYS A 287 -15.14 34.91 -22.71
CA LYS A 287 -15.75 33.58 -22.92
C LYS A 287 -14.92 32.44 -22.33
N PHE A 288 -13.59 32.61 -22.30
CA PHE A 288 -12.66 31.58 -21.84
C PHE A 288 -11.57 32.17 -20.95
N GLY A 289 -11.14 31.39 -19.96
CA GLY A 289 -9.87 31.59 -19.28
C GLY A 289 -8.77 30.75 -19.92
N TYR A 290 -7.65 31.36 -20.27
CA TYR A 290 -6.55 30.70 -20.97
C TYR A 290 -5.47 30.24 -20.00
N ILE A 291 -5.13 28.95 -20.02
CA ILE A 291 -4.14 28.33 -19.14
C ILE A 291 -2.95 27.88 -19.99
N VAL A 292 -1.86 28.64 -19.98
CA VAL A 292 -0.73 28.41 -20.88
C VAL A 292 0.40 27.67 -20.18
N VAL A 293 0.90 26.62 -20.83
CA VAL A 293 2.02 25.79 -20.38
C VAL A 293 3.05 25.66 -21.51
N PRO A 294 4.28 26.16 -21.33
CA PRO A 294 5.31 26.03 -22.35
C PRO A 294 5.85 24.60 -22.42
N ILE A 295 6.10 24.15 -23.65
CA ILE A 295 6.77 22.89 -23.97
C ILE A 295 7.91 23.22 -24.94
N PHE A 296 9.14 23.25 -24.42
CA PHE A 296 10.31 23.42 -25.27
C PHE A 296 10.71 22.05 -25.84
N HIS A 297 10.84 21.96 -27.16
CA HIS A 297 11.23 20.75 -27.85
C HIS A 297 12.37 21.05 -28.82
N ILE A 298 13.37 20.17 -28.85
CA ILE A 298 14.58 20.24 -29.68
C ILE A 298 14.49 19.06 -30.66
N ASP A 299 13.92 19.32 -31.83
CA ASP A 299 13.78 18.42 -32.98
C ASP A 299 13.13 17.03 -32.77
N LYS A 300 12.59 16.49 -33.87
CA LYS A 300 11.77 15.27 -33.92
C LYS A 300 12.48 13.98 -33.44
N SER A 301 13.79 13.99 -33.23
CA SER A 301 14.62 12.78 -33.01
C SER A 301 14.84 12.39 -31.54
N GLN A 302 14.49 13.24 -30.55
CA GLN A 302 14.74 12.96 -29.11
C GLN A 302 13.48 12.95 -28.23
N ILE A 303 12.31 12.71 -28.81
CA ILE A 303 10.98 12.82 -28.17
C ILE A 303 10.88 12.10 -26.82
N GLU A 304 11.39 10.88 -26.68
CA GLU A 304 11.31 10.14 -25.40
C GLU A 304 12.17 10.75 -24.28
N ALA A 305 13.33 11.30 -24.62
CA ALA A 305 14.20 11.98 -23.67
C ALA A 305 13.59 13.31 -23.23
N GLU A 306 12.88 14.02 -24.12
CA GLU A 306 12.23 15.28 -23.83
C GLU A 306 11.04 15.15 -22.88
N ILE A 307 10.27 14.06 -22.99
CA ILE A 307 9.12 13.85 -22.11
C ILE A 307 9.55 13.59 -20.64
N SER A 308 10.81 13.21 -20.43
CA SER A 308 11.41 13.09 -19.09
C SER A 308 11.76 14.46 -18.44
N LYS A 309 11.77 15.55 -19.21
CA LYS A 309 12.20 16.92 -18.82
C LYS A 309 11.30 17.60 -17.80
N SER A 310 11.69 18.82 -17.41
CA SER A 310 11.10 19.72 -16.39
C SER A 310 9.88 20.56 -16.83
N GLN A 311 9.41 20.55 -18.09
CA GLN A 311 8.09 21.14 -18.42
C GLN A 311 6.96 20.10 -18.56
N PHE A 312 7.23 18.96 -19.21
CA PHE A 312 6.52 17.65 -19.11
C PHE A 312 5.45 17.50 -18.00
N ARG A 313 5.95 17.07 -16.85
CA ARG A 313 5.25 16.87 -15.58
C ARG A 313 4.52 18.11 -15.06
N ASN A 314 4.85 19.35 -15.48
CA ASN A 314 4.08 20.54 -15.08
C ASN A 314 2.70 20.49 -15.72
N LEU A 315 2.64 20.26 -17.04
CA LEU A 315 1.38 20.06 -17.77
C LEU A 315 0.56 18.92 -17.16
N VAL A 316 1.18 17.77 -16.90
CA VAL A 316 0.50 16.64 -16.25
C VAL A 316 -0.03 17.01 -14.86
N THR A 317 0.73 17.80 -14.08
CA THR A 317 0.29 18.23 -12.74
C THR A 317 -0.89 19.19 -12.82
N ILE A 318 -0.89 20.11 -13.79
CA ILE A 318 -2.00 21.04 -14.04
C ILE A 318 -3.25 20.26 -14.44
N ILE A 319 -3.14 19.35 -15.42
CA ILE A 319 -4.27 18.54 -15.89
C ILE A 319 -4.82 17.68 -14.75
N ARG A 320 -3.97 17.00 -13.97
CA ARG A 320 -4.43 16.23 -12.80
C ARG A 320 -5.16 17.10 -11.78
N SER A 321 -4.59 18.27 -11.48
CA SER A 321 -5.19 19.20 -10.52
C SER A 321 -6.59 19.63 -11.00
N LEU A 322 -6.72 19.99 -12.28
CA LEU A 322 -7.98 20.32 -12.91
C LEU A 322 -8.98 19.16 -12.91
N SER A 323 -8.56 17.94 -13.25
CA SER A 323 -9.43 16.74 -13.23
C SER A 323 -10.02 16.45 -11.85
N ASP A 324 -9.38 16.91 -10.78
CA ASP A 324 -9.93 16.77 -9.42
C ASP A 324 -11.08 17.76 -9.14
N GLN A 325 -11.12 18.89 -9.86
CA GLN A 325 -12.12 19.95 -9.69
C GLN A 325 -13.20 19.97 -10.78
N ASP A 326 -12.85 19.59 -12.00
CA ASP A 326 -13.76 19.46 -13.13
C ASP A 326 -13.98 17.98 -13.47
N GLU A 327 -15.22 17.55 -13.27
CA GLU A 327 -15.63 16.17 -13.55
C GLU A 327 -15.66 15.89 -15.05
N ARG A 328 -15.97 16.89 -15.91
CA ARG A 328 -16.00 16.74 -17.37
C ARG A 328 -14.65 16.24 -17.89
N LEU A 329 -13.57 16.92 -17.49
CA LEU A 329 -12.21 16.59 -17.91
C LEU A 329 -11.76 15.22 -17.39
N ARG A 330 -12.10 14.86 -16.14
CA ARG A 330 -11.74 13.55 -15.59
C ARG A 330 -12.46 12.42 -16.32
N ASP A 331 -13.76 12.56 -16.51
CA ASP A 331 -14.60 11.54 -17.12
C ASP A 331 -14.15 11.28 -18.57
N GLU A 332 -13.82 12.32 -19.33
CA GLU A 332 -13.25 12.18 -20.68
C GLU A 332 -11.87 11.51 -20.70
N ILE A 333 -10.93 11.93 -19.85
CA ILE A 333 -9.59 11.31 -19.77
C ILE A 333 -9.72 9.81 -19.48
N ASN A 334 -10.59 9.44 -18.54
CA ASN A 334 -10.81 8.05 -18.18
C ASN A 334 -11.51 7.26 -19.30
N TYR A 335 -12.44 7.88 -20.03
CA TYR A 335 -13.10 7.26 -21.17
C TYR A 335 -12.12 6.98 -22.32
N ILE A 336 -11.24 7.91 -22.66
CA ILE A 336 -10.20 7.66 -23.67
C ILE A 336 -9.20 6.63 -23.17
N ALA A 337 -8.77 6.69 -21.90
CA ALA A 337 -7.92 5.66 -21.30
C ALA A 337 -8.54 4.26 -21.42
N TYR A 338 -9.85 4.18 -21.20
CA TYR A 338 -10.62 2.96 -21.31
C TYR A 338 -10.64 2.43 -22.74
N LYS A 339 -10.98 3.27 -23.72
CA LYS A 339 -10.97 2.90 -25.15
C LYS A 339 -9.57 2.47 -25.65
N ASN A 340 -8.52 3.20 -25.25
CA ASN A 340 -7.14 2.86 -25.62
C ASN A 340 -6.68 1.52 -25.01
N SER A 341 -7.36 1.00 -23.97
CA SER A 341 -7.09 -0.35 -23.47
C SER A 341 -7.68 -1.46 -24.34
N ARG A 342 -8.45 -1.12 -25.39
CA ARG A 342 -9.13 -2.04 -26.31
C ARG A 342 -8.55 -2.06 -27.72
N HIS A 343 -7.97 -0.97 -28.21
CA HIS A 343 -7.41 -0.84 -29.56
C HIS A 343 -6.09 -0.06 -29.58
N THR A 344 -5.21 -0.38 -30.54
CA THR A 344 -3.90 0.26 -30.76
C THR A 344 -3.98 1.64 -31.43
N GLU A 345 -5.13 2.06 -31.96
CA GLU A 345 -5.28 3.32 -32.67
C GLU A 345 -5.88 4.43 -31.79
N CYS A 346 -5.01 5.38 -31.44
CA CYS A 346 -5.29 6.46 -30.52
C CYS A 346 -5.96 7.68 -31.19
N SER A 347 -5.83 7.84 -32.51
CA SER A 347 -6.11 9.08 -33.24
C SER A 347 -7.61 9.38 -33.46
N GLU A 348 -8.46 8.37 -33.67
CA GLU A 348 -9.88 8.59 -33.98
C GLU A 348 -10.73 8.92 -32.75
N ASN A 349 -10.46 8.27 -31.61
CA ASN A 349 -11.21 8.49 -30.37
C ASN A 349 -10.99 9.88 -29.76
N ILE A 350 -9.92 10.58 -30.16
CA ILE A 350 -9.58 11.93 -29.69
C ILE A 350 -10.43 13.00 -30.39
N LYS A 351 -10.76 12.82 -31.67
CA LYS A 351 -11.52 13.81 -32.47
C LYS A 351 -12.95 14.02 -31.97
N GLN A 352 -13.49 13.09 -31.18
CA GLN A 352 -14.86 13.12 -30.66
C GLN A 352 -15.00 13.78 -29.27
N SER A 353 -13.91 14.24 -28.63
CA SER A 353 -13.91 14.68 -27.22
C SER A 353 -14.08 16.19 -27.04
N MET A 354 -15.24 16.68 -26.55
CA MET A 354 -15.52 18.12 -26.42
C MET A 354 -14.65 18.89 -25.40
N THR A 355 -14.30 18.30 -24.25
CA THR A 355 -13.53 19.00 -23.19
C THR A 355 -12.02 18.84 -23.38
N LEU A 356 -11.53 17.72 -23.95
CA LEU A 356 -10.14 17.57 -24.39
C LEU A 356 -9.84 18.35 -25.67
N ASN A 357 -10.86 18.72 -26.46
CA ASN A 357 -10.71 19.77 -27.48
C ASN A 357 -10.34 21.14 -26.88
N ASN A 358 -10.59 21.37 -25.58
CA ASN A 358 -10.09 22.55 -24.88
C ASN A 358 -8.61 22.45 -24.48
N LEU A 359 -7.98 21.27 -24.61
CA LEU A 359 -6.53 21.11 -24.55
C LEU A 359 -5.96 21.37 -25.94
N LEU A 360 -5.59 22.62 -26.19
CA LEU A 360 -5.03 23.07 -27.44
C LEU A 360 -3.52 22.88 -27.43
N PHE A 361 -3.02 22.06 -28.34
CA PHE A 361 -1.60 22.02 -28.65
C PHE A 361 -1.32 23.04 -29.76
N SER A 362 -0.25 23.80 -29.63
CA SER A 362 0.18 24.68 -30.71
C SER A 362 0.64 23.86 -31.94
N ASP A 363 0.50 24.42 -33.14
CA ASP A 363 0.74 23.75 -34.43
C ASP A 363 2.18 23.30 -34.60
N GLU A 364 3.08 23.99 -33.90
CA GLU A 364 4.51 23.77 -33.85
C GLU A 364 4.91 22.45 -33.18
N LEU A 365 4.03 21.83 -32.36
CA LEU A 365 4.36 20.57 -31.68
C LEU A 365 4.35 19.36 -32.63
N GLY A 366 3.65 19.40 -33.77
CA GLY A 366 3.49 18.26 -34.68
C GLY A 366 2.60 17.13 -34.12
N GLU A 367 1.89 16.41 -35.00
CA GLU A 367 0.86 15.43 -34.60
C GLU A 367 1.39 14.25 -33.76
N GLN A 368 2.59 13.77 -34.07
CA GLN A 368 3.20 12.64 -33.36
C GLN A 368 3.53 13.00 -31.90
N LEU A 369 4.08 14.18 -31.66
CA LEU A 369 4.40 14.66 -30.31
C LEU A 369 3.13 14.95 -29.52
N ARG A 370 2.13 15.59 -30.15
CA ARG A 370 0.79 15.80 -29.59
C ARG A 370 0.20 14.49 -29.08
N SER A 371 0.20 13.45 -29.92
CA SER A 371 -0.34 12.13 -29.59
C SER A 371 0.45 11.43 -28.47
N SER A 372 1.78 11.54 -28.47
CA SER A 372 2.64 10.96 -27.42
C SER A 372 2.43 11.65 -26.06
N ILE A 373 2.40 12.98 -26.05
CA ILE A 373 2.12 13.80 -24.86
C ILE A 373 0.75 13.46 -24.31
N PHE A 374 -0.26 13.35 -25.18
CA PHE A 374 -1.62 13.01 -24.81
C PHE A 374 -1.72 11.61 -24.19
N ASN A 375 -1.11 10.60 -24.82
CA ASN A 375 -1.04 9.24 -24.29
C ASN A 375 -0.38 9.19 -22.91
N GLN A 376 0.70 9.96 -22.72
CA GLN A 376 1.34 10.04 -21.42
C GLN A 376 0.51 10.79 -20.38
N ILE A 377 -0.23 11.83 -20.77
CA ILE A 377 -1.21 12.51 -19.90
C ILE A 377 -2.20 11.46 -19.45
N ILE A 378 -2.93 10.82 -20.36
CA ILE A 378 -3.93 9.79 -20.07
C ILE A 378 -3.38 8.71 -19.13
N LYS A 379 -2.24 8.10 -19.47
CA LYS A 379 -1.62 7.05 -18.64
C LYS A 379 -1.29 7.52 -17.22
N LYS A 380 -0.95 8.80 -17.07
CA LYS A 380 -0.56 9.39 -15.78
C LYS A 380 -1.76 9.97 -15.02
N THR A 381 -2.80 10.47 -15.69
CA THR A 381 -3.92 11.19 -15.08
C THR A 381 -5.14 10.30 -14.86
N SER A 382 -5.26 9.21 -15.60
CA SER A 382 -6.37 8.28 -15.47
C SER A 382 -6.46 7.66 -14.07
N CYS A 383 -7.71 7.54 -13.60
CA CYS A 383 -8.03 6.93 -12.32
C CYS A 383 -8.37 5.45 -12.54
N SER A 384 -7.63 4.56 -11.88
CA SER A 384 -7.85 3.11 -12.01
C SER A 384 -9.24 2.68 -11.60
N TRP A 385 -9.80 3.33 -10.56
CA TRP A 385 -11.16 3.07 -10.08
C TRP A 385 -12.20 3.43 -11.15
N ASP A 386 -12.11 4.62 -11.74
CA ASP A 386 -13.04 5.09 -12.76
C ASP A 386 -12.96 4.21 -14.03
N ILE A 387 -11.76 3.80 -14.44
CA ILE A 387 -11.58 2.88 -15.59
C ILE A 387 -12.23 1.52 -15.31
N THR A 388 -12.08 1.00 -14.09
CA THR A 388 -12.69 -0.29 -13.73
C THR A 388 -14.20 -0.18 -13.59
N PHE A 389 -14.70 0.97 -13.13
CA PHE A 389 -16.13 1.28 -13.16
C PHE A 389 -16.69 1.29 -14.59
N LEU A 390 -16.00 1.91 -15.57
CA LEU A 390 -16.43 1.88 -16.96
C LEU A 390 -16.48 0.46 -17.53
N LYS A 391 -15.45 -0.36 -17.24
CA LYS A 391 -15.42 -1.79 -17.58
C LYS A 391 -16.60 -2.56 -16.98
N PHE A 392 -16.91 -2.24 -15.72
CA PHE A 392 -17.99 -2.88 -14.98
C PHE A 392 -19.37 -2.47 -15.52
N LYS A 393 -19.58 -1.18 -15.79
CA LYS A 393 -20.81 -0.64 -16.38
C LYS A 393 -21.10 -1.31 -17.72
N GLU A 394 -20.12 -1.35 -18.61
CA GLU A 394 -20.30 -1.98 -19.92
C GLU A 394 -20.56 -3.49 -19.81
N TYR A 395 -19.88 -4.17 -18.88
CA TYR A 395 -20.17 -5.58 -18.62
C TYR A 395 -21.65 -5.80 -18.28
N ILE A 396 -22.22 -4.95 -17.41
CA ILE A 396 -23.65 -5.01 -17.06
C ILE A 396 -24.52 -4.68 -18.28
N GLU A 397 -24.17 -3.66 -19.07
CA GLU A 397 -24.95 -3.28 -20.26
C GLU A 397 -25.01 -4.41 -21.31
N ILE A 398 -23.89 -5.11 -21.54
CA ILE A 398 -23.79 -6.21 -22.50
C ILE A 398 -24.46 -7.48 -21.96
N ASN A 399 -24.08 -7.90 -20.75
CA ASN A 399 -24.49 -9.21 -20.22
C ASN A 399 -25.85 -9.16 -19.50
N ARG A 400 -26.35 -7.95 -19.20
CA ARG A 400 -27.54 -7.69 -18.38
C ARG A 400 -27.51 -8.39 -17.00
N ASP A 401 -26.32 -8.71 -16.52
CA ASP A 401 -26.09 -9.42 -15.25
C ASP A 401 -24.75 -9.01 -14.62
N TYR A 402 -24.58 -9.28 -13.32
CA TYR A 402 -23.38 -8.99 -12.57
C TYR A 402 -22.24 -9.97 -12.90
N PRO A 403 -20.98 -9.51 -12.91
CA PRO A 403 -19.83 -10.39 -13.11
C PRO A 403 -19.71 -11.38 -11.95
N THR A 404 -19.51 -12.65 -12.26
CA THR A 404 -19.31 -13.72 -11.27
C THR A 404 -17.82 -14.07 -11.12
N LYS A 405 -17.49 -14.93 -10.15
CA LYS A 405 -16.14 -15.49 -10.02
C LYS A 405 -15.65 -16.21 -11.29
N PHE A 406 -16.58 -16.73 -12.10
CA PHE A 406 -16.29 -17.54 -13.27
C PHE A 406 -16.33 -16.72 -14.58
N THR A 407 -17.23 -15.74 -14.69
CA THR A 407 -17.37 -14.94 -15.92
C THR A 407 -16.34 -13.81 -16.02
N ALA A 408 -16.14 -13.04 -14.95
CA ALA A 408 -15.20 -11.92 -14.94
C ALA A 408 -14.65 -11.66 -13.53
N ARG A 409 -13.74 -12.54 -13.10
CA ARG A 409 -13.17 -12.56 -11.74
C ARG A 409 -12.67 -11.19 -11.24
N ALA A 410 -11.99 -10.41 -12.08
CA ALA A 410 -11.45 -9.12 -11.69
C ALA A 410 -12.56 -8.09 -11.37
N LEU A 411 -13.61 -8.04 -12.19
CA LEU A 411 -14.76 -7.16 -12.00
C LEU A 411 -15.63 -7.61 -10.81
N TYR A 412 -15.79 -8.93 -10.63
CA TYR A 412 -16.45 -9.50 -9.45
C TYR A 412 -15.75 -9.09 -8.15
N ILE A 413 -14.42 -9.25 -8.07
CA ILE A 413 -13.64 -8.86 -6.89
C ILE A 413 -13.74 -7.35 -6.66
N TRP A 414 -13.67 -6.55 -7.73
CA TRP A 414 -13.77 -5.10 -7.63
C TRP A 414 -15.13 -4.65 -7.09
N ALA A 415 -16.24 -5.21 -7.60
CA ALA A 415 -17.60 -4.90 -7.15
C ALA A 415 -17.80 -5.29 -5.67
N LYS A 416 -17.32 -6.48 -5.28
CA LYS A 416 -17.32 -6.92 -3.88
C LYS A 416 -16.56 -5.93 -2.98
N ASN A 417 -15.38 -5.48 -3.40
CA ASN A 417 -14.59 -4.51 -2.64
C ASN A 417 -15.35 -3.17 -2.46
N GLN A 418 -16.12 -2.72 -3.46
CA GLN A 418 -16.92 -1.48 -3.32
C GLN A 418 -17.98 -1.61 -2.23
N ARG A 419 -18.65 -2.76 -2.14
CA ARG A 419 -19.61 -3.06 -1.06
C ARG A 419 -18.93 -3.05 0.30
N ASP A 420 -17.78 -3.70 0.42
CA ASP A 420 -16.99 -3.74 1.67
C ASP A 420 -16.50 -2.34 2.08
N HIS A 421 -16.08 -1.51 1.13
CA HIS A 421 -15.65 -0.13 1.38
C HIS A 421 -16.79 0.76 1.87
N ARG A 422 -18.01 0.57 1.35
CA ARG A 422 -19.21 1.27 1.85
C ARG A 422 -19.55 0.87 3.28
N LYS A 423 -19.52 -0.44 3.61
CA LYS A 423 -19.76 -0.92 4.99
C LYS A 423 -18.78 -0.34 6.00
N LYS A 424 -17.53 -0.13 5.59
CA LYS A 424 -16.47 0.45 6.43
C LYS A 424 -16.48 1.99 6.49
N GLY A 425 -17.42 2.66 5.80
CA GLY A 425 -17.44 4.12 5.70
C GLY A 425 -16.26 4.73 4.94
N THR A 426 -15.51 3.92 4.19
CA THR A 426 -14.29 4.36 3.47
C THR A 426 -14.54 4.80 2.03
N LEU A 427 -15.73 4.53 1.50
CA LEU A 427 -16.12 4.93 0.15
C LEU A 427 -16.58 6.39 0.14
N THR A 428 -16.11 7.18 -0.82
CA THR A 428 -16.50 8.60 -0.91
C THR A 428 -17.96 8.74 -1.35
N PHE A 429 -18.65 9.81 -0.93
CA PHE A 429 -20.03 10.10 -1.34
C PHE A 429 -20.19 10.13 -2.87
N LYS A 430 -19.19 10.67 -3.56
CA LYS A 430 -19.13 10.69 -5.02
C LYS A 430 -19.12 9.30 -5.65
N GLN A 431 -18.29 8.40 -5.16
CA GLN A 431 -18.24 7.01 -5.65
C GLN A 431 -19.57 6.30 -5.41
N ILE A 432 -20.24 6.56 -4.27
CA ILE A 432 -21.59 6.05 -4.00
C ILE A 432 -22.59 6.57 -5.04
N LYS A 433 -22.58 7.89 -5.31
CA LYS A 433 -23.47 8.51 -6.30
C LYS A 433 -23.26 7.94 -7.71
N ILE A 434 -22.01 7.74 -8.14
CA ILE A 434 -21.67 7.16 -9.44
C ILE A 434 -22.15 5.70 -9.54
N LEU A 435 -21.91 4.89 -8.51
CA LEU A 435 -22.42 3.51 -8.48
C LEU A 435 -23.95 3.48 -8.48
N ASN A 436 -24.61 4.35 -7.70
CA ASN A 436 -26.07 4.46 -7.71
C ASN A 436 -26.62 4.81 -9.11
N SER A 437 -25.88 5.57 -9.92
CA SER A 437 -26.34 5.97 -11.26
C SER A 437 -26.54 4.80 -12.24
N ILE A 438 -25.93 3.64 -11.96
CA ILE A 438 -26.13 2.41 -12.73
C ILE A 438 -27.01 1.40 -11.98
N ASN A 439 -27.80 1.86 -11.00
CA ASN A 439 -28.56 1.02 -10.08
C ASN A 439 -27.69 -0.06 -9.41
N PHE A 440 -26.48 0.32 -8.97
CA PHE A 440 -25.56 -0.63 -8.36
C PHE A 440 -26.17 -1.26 -7.10
N ILE A 441 -26.18 -2.58 -7.07
CA ILE A 441 -26.74 -3.38 -5.98
C ILE A 441 -25.70 -3.47 -4.86
N TRP A 442 -25.98 -2.77 -3.76
CA TRP A 442 -25.08 -2.62 -2.62
C TRP A 442 -25.14 -3.74 -1.61
N GLU A 443 -26.34 -4.26 -1.42
CA GLU A 443 -26.52 -5.48 -0.67
C GLU A 443 -25.96 -6.60 -1.53
N ASP A 444 -25.17 -7.48 -0.94
CA ASP A 444 -24.70 -8.68 -1.64
C ASP A 444 -25.96 -9.54 -1.82
N ASN A 445 -26.73 -9.25 -2.87
CA ASN A 445 -28.01 -9.87 -3.13
C ASN A 445 -27.76 -11.35 -3.39
N LYS A 446 -27.85 -12.12 -2.31
CA LYS A 446 -28.44 -13.46 -2.38
C LYS A 446 -29.88 -13.39 -2.96
N ASP A 447 -30.45 -12.21 -3.15
CA ASP A 447 -31.85 -12.00 -3.55
C ASP A 447 -32.17 -12.20 -5.05
N ASP A 448 -31.25 -11.95 -5.98
CA ASP A 448 -31.49 -12.36 -7.39
C ASP A 448 -31.46 -13.88 -7.53
N SER A 449 -30.67 -14.57 -6.71
CA SER A 449 -30.79 -16.02 -6.62
C SER A 449 -32.10 -16.42 -5.91
N TRP A 450 -32.56 -15.69 -4.89
CA TRP A 450 -33.79 -16.03 -4.16
C TRP A 450 -35.02 -16.04 -5.07
N GLU A 451 -35.29 -14.96 -5.83
CA GLU A 451 -36.49 -14.90 -6.67
C GLU A 451 -36.38 -15.89 -7.86
N VAL A 452 -35.19 -16.06 -8.45
CA VAL A 452 -34.97 -17.07 -9.51
C VAL A 452 -35.20 -18.49 -9.00
N TYR A 453 -34.70 -18.85 -7.82
CA TYR A 453 -34.95 -20.17 -7.24
C TYR A 453 -36.39 -20.33 -6.73
N PHE A 454 -37.04 -19.26 -6.28
CA PHE A 454 -38.46 -19.28 -5.93
C PHE A 454 -39.35 -19.53 -7.16
N GLN A 455 -39.07 -18.89 -8.31
CA GLN A 455 -39.78 -19.17 -9.55
C GLN A 455 -39.56 -20.62 -10.01
N LYS A 456 -38.33 -21.15 -9.90
CA LYS A 456 -38.03 -22.57 -10.15
C LYS A 456 -38.78 -23.51 -9.19
N LEU A 457 -38.96 -23.12 -7.93
CA LEU A 457 -39.73 -23.90 -6.97
C LEU A 457 -41.23 -23.87 -7.27
N LYS A 458 -41.73 -22.72 -7.73
CA LYS A 458 -43.12 -22.53 -8.15
C LYS A 458 -43.45 -23.38 -9.38
N THR A 459 -42.57 -23.41 -10.39
CA THR A 459 -42.73 -24.30 -11.55
C THR A 459 -42.63 -25.77 -11.16
N TYR A 460 -41.73 -26.12 -10.24
CA TYR A 460 -41.62 -27.48 -9.70
C TYR A 460 -42.91 -27.92 -8.98
N ARG A 461 -43.58 -27.03 -8.23
CA ARG A 461 -44.85 -27.30 -7.55
C ARG A 461 -45.99 -27.67 -8.51
N LEU A 462 -45.99 -27.15 -9.73
CA LEU A 462 -47.04 -27.43 -10.72
C LEU A 462 -47.08 -28.91 -11.13
N THR A 463 -45.94 -29.59 -11.08
CA THR A 463 -45.81 -31.00 -11.50
C THR A 463 -45.55 -31.94 -10.32
N HIS A 464 -45.25 -31.42 -9.13
CA HIS A 464 -44.88 -32.21 -7.96
C HIS A 464 -45.62 -31.76 -6.69
N ASP A 465 -46.18 -32.73 -5.98
CA ASP A 465 -46.91 -32.52 -4.71
C ASP A 465 -46.01 -32.44 -3.47
N TYR A 466 -44.76 -32.87 -3.59
CA TYR A 466 -43.77 -32.94 -2.53
C TYR A 466 -42.60 -31.99 -2.81
N GLU A 467 -41.81 -31.66 -1.77
CA GLU A 467 -40.66 -30.77 -1.93
C GLU A 467 -39.52 -31.43 -2.71
N PRO A 468 -38.70 -30.65 -3.45
CA PRO A 468 -37.53 -31.17 -4.18
C PRO A 468 -36.64 -32.03 -3.29
N SER A 469 -36.20 -33.19 -3.78
CA SER A 469 -35.36 -34.12 -3.03
C SER A 469 -33.94 -34.24 -3.61
N LYS A 470 -33.08 -34.97 -2.89
CA LYS A 470 -31.68 -35.18 -3.26
C LYS A 470 -31.60 -36.17 -4.42
N GLY A 471 -31.80 -35.67 -5.64
CA GLY A 471 -31.87 -36.46 -6.87
C GLY A 471 -32.58 -35.72 -8.01
N ASP A 472 -33.50 -34.80 -7.69
CA ASP A 472 -34.26 -34.04 -8.70
C ASP A 472 -33.43 -32.91 -9.29
N ASN A 473 -33.10 -31.93 -8.46
CA ASN A 473 -32.24 -30.80 -8.78
C ASN A 473 -31.50 -30.40 -7.51
N ASN A 474 -30.23 -30.79 -7.44
CA ASN A 474 -29.41 -30.60 -6.23
C ASN A 474 -29.32 -29.13 -5.81
N ASP A 475 -29.34 -28.19 -6.75
CA ASP A 475 -29.28 -26.76 -6.45
C ASP A 475 -30.59 -26.26 -5.82
N LEU A 476 -31.74 -26.69 -6.36
CA LEU A 476 -33.06 -26.35 -5.83
C LEU A 476 -33.30 -26.99 -4.44
N TYR A 477 -32.88 -28.25 -4.27
CA TYR A 477 -32.92 -28.98 -2.99
C TYR A 477 -32.08 -28.30 -1.89
N ASN A 478 -30.84 -27.92 -2.22
CA ASN A 478 -29.97 -27.22 -1.28
C ASN A 478 -30.54 -25.86 -0.90
N TRP A 479 -31.11 -25.14 -1.87
CA TRP A 479 -31.71 -23.83 -1.65
C TRP A 479 -32.92 -23.88 -0.71
N ILE A 480 -33.90 -24.76 -0.96
CA ILE A 480 -35.10 -24.86 -0.10
C ILE A 480 -34.77 -25.32 1.32
N THR A 481 -33.76 -26.18 1.46
CA THR A 481 -33.25 -26.64 2.77
C THR A 481 -32.69 -25.47 3.60
N ILE A 482 -31.94 -24.56 2.96
CA ILE A 482 -31.42 -23.36 3.60
C ILE A 482 -32.54 -22.40 3.97
N GLN A 483 -33.54 -22.19 3.10
CA GLN A 483 -34.66 -21.30 3.41
C GLN A 483 -35.46 -21.80 4.62
N LYS A 484 -35.67 -23.11 4.76
CA LYS A 484 -36.36 -23.68 5.93
C LYS A 484 -35.62 -23.51 7.24
N PHE A 485 -34.28 -23.58 7.22
CA PHE A 485 -33.48 -23.25 8.39
C PHE A 485 -33.69 -21.79 8.79
N ASN A 486 -33.68 -20.87 7.82
CA ASN A 486 -33.89 -19.45 8.07
C ASN A 486 -35.33 -19.11 8.48
N LEU A 487 -36.35 -19.88 8.10
CA LEU A 487 -37.74 -19.67 8.54
C LEU A 487 -37.91 -19.79 10.06
N GLN A 488 -37.01 -20.49 10.74
CA GLN A 488 -36.98 -20.64 12.20
C GLN A 488 -36.37 -19.41 12.91
N ASP A 489 -35.73 -18.51 12.17
CA ASP A 489 -35.16 -17.26 12.68
C ASP A 489 -36.25 -16.19 12.82
N SER A 490 -36.28 -15.49 13.96
CA SER A 490 -37.24 -14.41 14.22
C SER A 490 -37.07 -13.23 13.27
N ASP A 491 -35.84 -12.99 12.81
CA ASP A 491 -35.50 -11.85 11.94
C ASP A 491 -35.68 -12.15 10.43
N TYR A 492 -36.26 -13.30 10.07
CA TYR A 492 -36.50 -13.66 8.67
C TYR A 492 -37.63 -12.82 8.04
N PRO A 493 -37.43 -12.21 6.85
CA PRO A 493 -38.40 -11.30 6.26
C PRO A 493 -39.79 -11.91 6.03
N ASP A 494 -40.84 -11.27 6.55
CA ASP A 494 -42.20 -11.79 6.54
C ASP A 494 -42.75 -12.05 5.13
N TYR A 495 -42.42 -11.22 4.15
CA TYR A 495 -42.87 -11.44 2.77
C TYR A 495 -42.26 -12.71 2.14
N LYS A 496 -41.04 -13.11 2.52
CA LYS A 496 -40.41 -14.37 2.07
C LYS A 496 -41.04 -15.56 2.78
N ARG A 497 -41.34 -15.40 4.08
CA ARG A 497 -42.07 -16.38 4.89
C ARG A 497 -43.42 -16.70 4.28
N SER A 498 -44.22 -15.68 3.98
CA SER A 498 -45.54 -15.85 3.34
C SER A 498 -45.45 -16.49 1.96
N LYS A 499 -44.49 -16.10 1.12
CA LYS A 499 -44.29 -16.69 -0.22
C LYS A 499 -43.97 -18.19 -0.16
N ILE A 500 -43.05 -18.63 0.69
CA ILE A 500 -42.68 -20.05 0.78
C ILE A 500 -43.82 -20.88 1.36
N LEU A 501 -44.48 -20.39 2.42
CA LEU A 501 -45.61 -21.08 3.04
C LEU A 501 -46.82 -21.20 2.09
N SER A 502 -47.03 -20.23 1.19
CA SER A 502 -48.13 -20.25 0.22
C SER A 502 -48.08 -21.39 -0.80
N LEU A 503 -46.91 -22.01 -1.04
CA LEU A 503 -46.77 -23.10 -2.01
C LEU A 503 -47.36 -24.43 -1.51
N ASN A 504 -47.65 -24.55 -0.20
CA ASN A 504 -48.38 -25.66 0.44
C ASN A 504 -47.96 -27.07 -0.05
N PHE A 505 -46.67 -27.38 0.06
CA PHE A 505 -46.16 -28.73 -0.23
C PHE A 505 -46.60 -29.72 0.85
N LYS A 506 -46.91 -30.98 0.47
CA LYS A 506 -47.36 -32.04 1.40
C LYS A 506 -46.27 -32.55 2.38
N GLY A 507 -45.06 -31.99 2.34
CA GLY A 507 -43.93 -32.35 3.21
C GLY A 507 -42.69 -32.83 2.45
N ARG A 508 -41.75 -33.47 3.18
CA ARG A 508 -40.47 -33.97 2.62
C ARG A 508 -40.63 -35.36 2.00
N ASP A 509 -39.97 -35.61 0.87
CA ASP A 509 -39.86 -36.91 0.16
C ASP A 509 -39.39 -38.09 1.05
N LEU A 510 -38.77 -37.78 2.20
CA LEU A 510 -38.37 -38.77 3.21
C LEU A 510 -39.55 -39.52 3.85
N ASP A 511 -40.78 -39.01 3.77
CA ASP A 511 -41.98 -39.70 4.24
C ASP A 511 -42.60 -40.58 3.15
N ARG A 512 -42.52 -40.18 1.86
CA ARG A 512 -42.91 -41.01 0.70
C ARG A 512 -42.03 -42.25 0.58
N ILE A 513 -40.70 -42.06 0.51
CA ILE A 513 -39.72 -43.15 0.41
C ILE A 513 -39.82 -44.08 1.63
N TRP A 514 -40.11 -43.52 2.81
CA TRP A 514 -40.28 -44.32 4.02
C TRP A 514 -41.55 -45.17 3.97
N ASN A 515 -42.69 -44.60 3.57
CA ASN A 515 -43.94 -45.33 3.44
C ASN A 515 -43.85 -46.43 2.36
N GLU A 516 -43.26 -46.14 1.20
CA GLU A 516 -43.07 -47.12 0.12
C GLU A 516 -42.17 -48.28 0.57
N LYS A 517 -41.01 -47.99 1.18
CA LYS A 517 -40.09 -49.03 1.69
C LYS A 517 -40.68 -49.79 2.88
N PHE A 518 -41.48 -49.14 3.73
CA PHE A 518 -42.19 -49.81 4.82
C PHE A 518 -43.29 -50.74 4.32
N GLN A 519 -43.99 -50.39 3.24
CA GLN A 519 -44.94 -51.29 2.58
C GLN A 519 -44.23 -52.49 1.94
N GLN A 520 -43.09 -52.27 1.27
CA GLN A 520 -42.25 -53.38 0.77
C GLN A 520 -41.79 -54.30 1.91
N LEU A 521 -41.45 -53.74 3.07
CA LEU A 521 -41.08 -54.50 4.25
C LEU A 521 -42.25 -55.31 4.85
N LYS A 522 -43.47 -54.76 4.81
CA LYS A 522 -44.70 -55.50 5.18
C LYS A 522 -44.97 -56.67 4.24
N ILE A 523 -44.79 -56.46 2.93
CA ILE A 523 -44.92 -57.53 1.93
C ILE A 523 -43.85 -58.60 2.18
N HIS A 524 -42.60 -58.22 2.46
CA HIS A 524 -41.55 -59.16 2.84
C HIS A 524 -41.93 -59.97 4.10
N ARG A 525 -42.45 -59.30 5.14
CA ARG A 525 -42.92 -59.95 6.38
C ARG A 525 -44.03 -60.96 6.16
N SER A 526 -44.90 -60.72 5.17
CA SER A 526 -45.98 -61.65 4.82
C SER A 526 -45.47 -62.95 4.18
N LYS A 527 -44.26 -62.92 3.62
CA LYS A 527 -43.63 -64.07 2.94
C LYS A 527 -42.54 -64.74 3.78
N HIS A 528 -41.86 -63.98 4.64
CA HIS A 528 -40.71 -64.43 5.42
C HIS A 528 -40.79 -63.97 6.88
N ASP A 529 -40.42 -64.87 7.80
CA ASP A 529 -40.38 -64.61 9.25
C ASP A 529 -39.11 -63.88 9.72
N TYR A 530 -38.14 -63.69 8.82
CA TYR A 530 -36.83 -63.07 9.07
C TYR A 530 -36.65 -61.77 8.25
N PRO A 531 -35.77 -60.84 8.69
CA PRO A 531 -35.55 -59.58 7.99
C PRO A 531 -34.94 -59.79 6.59
N PRO A 532 -35.18 -58.88 5.62
CA PRO A 532 -34.61 -59.00 4.29
C PRO A 532 -33.07 -59.08 4.33
N THR A 533 -32.51 -60.07 3.63
CA THR A 533 -31.08 -60.33 3.57
C THR A 533 -30.40 -59.57 2.43
N MET A 534 -29.06 -59.50 2.44
CA MET A 534 -28.31 -58.84 1.36
C MET A 534 -28.41 -59.59 0.02
N GLU A 535 -28.74 -60.89 0.05
CA GLU A 535 -28.85 -61.73 -1.14
C GLU A 535 -30.24 -61.63 -1.78
N GLU A 536 -31.29 -61.40 -0.98
CA GLU A 536 -32.68 -61.27 -1.46
C GLU A 536 -33.02 -59.87 -1.98
N ASP A 537 -32.73 -58.81 -1.20
CA ASP A 537 -32.95 -57.42 -1.61
C ASP A 537 -31.92 -56.52 -0.91
N PRO A 538 -30.78 -56.22 -1.55
CA PRO A 538 -29.73 -55.39 -1.00
C PRO A 538 -30.22 -54.00 -0.56
N ILE A 539 -31.18 -53.43 -1.31
CA ILE A 539 -31.66 -52.07 -1.13
C ILE A 539 -32.59 -52.00 0.09
N LEU A 540 -33.54 -52.94 0.18
CA LEU A 540 -34.46 -53.03 1.33
C LEU A 540 -33.72 -53.47 2.60
N CYS A 541 -32.73 -54.36 2.48
CA CYS A 541 -31.85 -54.76 3.57
C CYS A 541 -31.12 -53.54 4.14
N GLU A 542 -30.33 -52.81 3.34
CA GLU A 542 -29.59 -51.62 3.80
C GLU A 542 -30.50 -50.54 4.40
N TRP A 543 -31.67 -50.32 3.81
CA TRP A 543 -32.66 -49.38 4.31
C TRP A 543 -33.18 -49.77 5.70
N PHE A 544 -33.52 -51.04 5.92
CA PHE A 544 -33.94 -51.58 7.22
C PHE A 544 -32.81 -51.48 8.26
N LYS A 545 -31.55 -51.79 7.89
CA LYS A 545 -30.37 -51.65 8.77
C LYS A 545 -30.19 -50.20 9.25
N ALA A 546 -30.34 -49.24 8.34
CA ALA A 546 -30.15 -47.82 8.64
C ALA A 546 -31.17 -47.27 9.66
N HIS A 547 -32.42 -47.75 9.59
CA HIS A 547 -33.51 -47.27 10.45
C HIS A 547 -33.59 -47.98 11.82
N LYS A 548 -33.03 -49.19 11.99
CA LYS A 548 -32.88 -49.87 13.30
C LYS A 548 -31.73 -49.29 14.15
N LYS A 549 -30.70 -48.71 13.52
CA LYS A 549 -29.44 -48.25 14.16
C LYS A 549 -29.53 -46.86 14.84
N TYR A 550 -30.58 -46.09 14.61
CA TYR A 550 -30.65 -44.71 15.08
C TYR A 550 -30.83 -44.59 16.61
N ARG A 551 -30.03 -43.73 17.26
CA ARG A 551 -30.01 -43.48 18.72
C ARG A 551 -30.12 -41.97 19.08
N GLY A 552 -30.74 -41.16 18.22
CA GLY A 552 -30.91 -39.71 18.45
C GLY A 552 -32.29 -39.34 19.02
N ASN A 553 -32.42 -38.10 19.52
CA ASN A 553 -33.60 -37.55 20.20
C ASN A 553 -34.74 -37.04 19.26
N ASP A 554 -34.77 -37.45 17.99
CA ASP A 554 -35.81 -37.02 17.04
C ASP A 554 -37.10 -37.84 17.23
N GLU A 555 -38.19 -37.19 17.66
CA GLU A 555 -39.49 -37.82 17.91
C GLU A 555 -40.08 -38.52 16.68
N ARG A 556 -39.84 -38.00 15.47
CA ARG A 556 -40.31 -38.63 14.23
C ARG A 556 -39.66 -39.99 14.00
N LEU A 557 -38.37 -40.10 14.32
CA LEU A 557 -37.60 -41.35 14.18
C LEU A 557 -37.93 -42.35 15.28
N LYS A 558 -38.34 -41.89 16.48
CA LYS A 558 -38.91 -42.76 17.52
C LYS A 558 -40.19 -43.45 17.03
N GLY A 559 -41.14 -42.70 16.47
CA GLY A 559 -42.38 -43.27 15.92
C GLY A 559 -42.15 -44.27 14.79
N ARG A 560 -41.18 -44.02 13.89
CA ARG A 560 -40.80 -44.96 12.81
C ARG A 560 -40.13 -46.23 13.33
N LYS A 561 -39.31 -46.13 14.38
CA LYS A 561 -38.68 -47.30 15.03
C LYS A 561 -39.73 -48.19 15.69
N GLN A 562 -40.74 -47.59 16.31
CA GLN A 562 -41.84 -48.32 16.93
C GLN A 562 -42.64 -49.12 15.90
N LYS A 563 -43.00 -48.50 14.76
CA LYS A 563 -43.63 -49.19 13.63
C LYS A 563 -42.81 -50.34 13.03
N LEU A 564 -41.48 -50.26 13.09
CA LEU A 564 -40.59 -51.36 12.65
C LEU A 564 -40.51 -52.50 13.67
N LEU A 565 -40.59 -52.18 14.97
CA LEU A 565 -40.62 -53.19 16.05
C LEU A 565 -41.94 -53.97 16.05
N GLU A 566 -43.06 -53.32 15.70
CA GLU A 566 -44.38 -53.95 15.54
C GLU A 566 -44.41 -55.06 14.48
N LEU A 567 -43.49 -55.06 13.51
CA LEU A 567 -43.42 -56.12 12.48
C LEU A 567 -42.85 -57.46 13.00
N ASN A 568 -42.26 -57.49 14.19
CA ASN A 568 -41.86 -58.68 14.93
C ASN A 568 -41.16 -59.78 14.08
N PHE A 569 -40.06 -59.41 13.43
CA PHE A 569 -39.18 -60.36 12.73
C PHE A 569 -38.38 -61.19 13.74
N LYS A 570 -38.25 -62.51 13.52
CA LYS A 570 -37.42 -63.39 14.35
C LYS A 570 -35.94 -63.07 14.07
N GLU A 571 -35.16 -62.79 15.12
CA GLU A 571 -33.72 -62.55 15.00
C GLU A 571 -33.02 -63.88 14.73
N ASP A 572 -32.41 -64.02 13.55
CA ASP A 572 -31.60 -65.18 13.19
C ASP A 572 -30.33 -65.24 14.07
N PRO A 573 -30.15 -66.30 14.89
CA PRO A 573 -28.98 -66.47 15.74
C PRO A 573 -27.66 -66.64 14.95
N ASN A 574 -27.72 -67.01 13.67
CA ASN A 574 -26.54 -67.33 12.86
C ASN A 574 -26.03 -66.19 11.96
N SER A 575 -26.58 -64.98 12.07
CA SER A 575 -26.08 -63.83 11.33
C SER A 575 -24.83 -63.21 11.98
N ILE A 576 -23.69 -63.91 11.86
CA ILE A 576 -22.33 -63.46 12.27
C ILE A 576 -21.79 -62.29 11.39
N VAL A 577 -22.64 -61.60 10.61
CA VAL A 577 -22.21 -60.54 9.68
C VAL A 577 -22.58 -59.12 10.15
N TRP A 578 -22.87 -58.90 11.44
CA TRP A 578 -23.36 -57.61 11.94
C TRP A 578 -22.34 -56.63 12.55
N ARG A 579 -21.04 -56.68 12.17
CA ARG A 579 -20.03 -55.68 12.66
C ARG A 579 -18.92 -55.15 11.71
N SER A 580 -18.82 -55.50 10.41
CA SER A 580 -17.49 -55.42 9.75
C SER A 580 -17.18 -54.29 8.75
N THR A 581 -18.05 -53.33 8.38
CA THR A 581 -17.61 -52.26 7.44
C THR A 581 -16.64 -51.24 8.06
N ASN A 582 -16.76 -50.97 9.38
CA ASN A 582 -15.84 -50.05 10.08
C ASN A 582 -14.56 -50.73 10.59
N LEU A 583 -14.56 -52.05 10.80
CA LEU A 583 -13.38 -52.78 11.25
C LEU A 583 -12.39 -52.99 10.10
N ASN A 584 -12.89 -53.27 8.90
CA ASN A 584 -12.07 -53.57 7.72
C ASN A 584 -11.27 -52.34 7.24
N ASN A 585 -11.87 -51.14 7.27
CA ASN A 585 -11.16 -49.89 6.95
C ASN A 585 -10.16 -49.48 8.05
N TRP A 586 -10.48 -49.74 9.33
CA TRP A 586 -9.56 -49.49 10.44
C TRP A 586 -8.31 -50.35 10.36
N ASN A 587 -8.47 -51.66 10.16
CA ASN A 587 -7.33 -52.60 10.07
C ASN A 587 -6.44 -52.28 8.86
N LYS A 588 -7.01 -51.92 7.71
CA LYS A 588 -6.24 -51.47 6.54
C LYS A 588 -5.40 -50.22 6.82
N GLN A 589 -5.97 -49.22 7.49
CA GLN A 589 -5.25 -47.98 7.82
C GLN A 589 -4.21 -48.20 8.93
N PHE A 590 -4.53 -49.02 9.94
CA PHE A 590 -3.60 -49.41 11.00
C PHE A 590 -2.38 -50.16 10.43
N ASN A 591 -2.58 -51.16 9.57
CA ASN A 591 -1.48 -51.89 8.94
C ASN A 591 -0.63 -50.98 8.02
N SER A 592 -1.26 -50.06 7.30
CA SER A 592 -0.55 -49.05 6.49
C SER A 592 0.30 -48.13 7.38
N PHE A 593 -0.16 -47.82 8.59
CA PHE A 593 0.57 -47.03 9.56
C PHE A 593 1.78 -47.77 10.15
N ILE A 594 1.64 -49.06 10.48
CA ILE A 594 2.77 -49.90 10.92
C ILE A 594 3.87 -49.93 9.87
N LYS A 595 3.52 -50.26 8.62
CA LYS A 595 4.47 -50.29 7.51
C LYS A 595 5.20 -48.95 7.32
N TYR A 596 4.51 -47.83 7.56
CA TYR A 596 5.12 -46.50 7.52
C TYR A 596 6.11 -46.27 8.67
N LEU A 597 5.78 -46.69 9.90
CA LEU A 597 6.66 -46.57 11.06
C LEU A 597 7.95 -47.35 10.88
N ASP A 598 7.86 -48.58 10.36
CA ASP A 598 9.02 -49.44 10.08
C ASP A 598 9.98 -48.78 9.07
N LEU A 599 9.44 -48.19 8.00
CA LEU A 599 10.24 -47.53 6.97
C LEU A 599 10.85 -46.18 7.40
N ASN A 600 10.35 -45.56 8.49
CA ASN A 600 10.70 -44.18 8.87
C ASN A 600 11.30 -44.07 10.28
N ASN A 601 11.98 -45.11 10.77
CA ASN A 601 12.58 -45.17 12.11
C ASN A 601 11.59 -44.78 13.23
N ASN A 602 10.39 -45.36 13.21
CA ASN A 602 9.32 -45.11 14.18
C ASN A 602 8.84 -43.64 14.27
N LYS A 603 9.09 -42.83 13.23
CA LYS A 603 8.58 -41.45 13.17
C LYS A 603 7.17 -41.42 12.62
N CYS A 604 6.26 -40.77 13.35
CA CYS A 604 4.90 -40.52 12.87
C CYS A 604 4.88 -39.55 11.66
N PRO A 605 3.97 -39.76 10.69
CA PRO A 605 3.83 -38.90 9.52
C PRO A 605 3.31 -37.48 9.90
N SER A 606 3.66 -36.50 9.07
CA SER A 606 3.27 -35.08 9.23
C SER A 606 2.30 -34.65 8.14
N GLN A 607 1.35 -33.75 8.46
CA GLN A 607 0.47 -33.14 7.45
C GLN A 607 1.23 -32.34 6.39
N ARG A 608 2.46 -31.91 6.68
CA ARG A 608 3.34 -31.20 5.75
C ARG A 608 4.15 -32.13 4.84
N ASN A 609 3.99 -33.44 4.97
CA ASN A 609 4.67 -34.40 4.11
C ASN A 609 4.07 -34.35 2.69
N THR A 610 4.93 -34.31 1.67
CA THR A 610 4.55 -34.25 0.26
C THR A 610 4.07 -35.61 -0.27
N GLU A 611 4.38 -36.70 0.43
CA GLU A 611 3.94 -38.04 0.05
C GLU A 611 2.45 -38.27 0.35
N PRO A 612 1.61 -38.66 -0.63
CA PRO A 612 0.16 -38.79 -0.46
C PRO A 612 -0.27 -39.82 0.60
N VAL A 613 0.49 -40.90 0.76
CA VAL A 613 0.22 -41.94 1.77
C VAL A 613 0.49 -41.39 3.17
N ALA A 614 1.64 -40.75 3.37
CA ALA A 614 2.01 -40.13 4.64
C ALA A 614 1.04 -39.01 5.04
N HIS A 615 0.60 -38.16 4.09
CA HIS A 615 -0.39 -37.12 4.36
C HIS A 615 -1.73 -37.71 4.83
N ARG A 616 -2.23 -38.75 4.14
CA ARG A 616 -3.48 -39.45 4.54
C ARG A 616 -3.37 -40.07 5.92
N LEU A 617 -2.25 -40.74 6.23
CA LEU A 617 -2.00 -41.29 7.56
C LEU A 617 -1.93 -40.19 8.62
N ALA A 618 -1.31 -39.04 8.34
CA ALA A 618 -1.26 -37.92 9.28
C ALA A 618 -2.66 -37.35 9.61
N VAL A 619 -3.55 -37.26 8.62
CA VAL A 619 -4.95 -36.86 8.82
C VAL A 619 -5.71 -37.91 9.64
N TRP A 620 -5.50 -39.20 9.36
CA TRP A 620 -6.09 -40.29 10.14
C TRP A 620 -5.64 -40.29 11.61
N LEU A 621 -4.35 -40.07 11.89
CA LEU A 621 -3.85 -39.99 13.26
C LEU A 621 -4.45 -38.81 14.06
N LEU A 622 -4.77 -37.69 13.40
CA LEU A 622 -5.48 -36.58 14.05
C LEU A 622 -6.89 -36.96 14.46
N LYS A 623 -7.58 -37.74 13.61
CA LYS A 623 -8.89 -38.31 13.94
C LYS A 623 -8.79 -39.22 15.16
N ILE A 624 -7.81 -40.13 15.20
CA ILE A 624 -7.59 -41.04 16.34
C ILE A 624 -7.39 -40.25 17.64
N ARG A 625 -6.51 -39.24 17.64
CA ARG A 625 -6.24 -38.41 18.83
C ARG A 625 -7.46 -37.59 19.26
N SER A 626 -8.30 -37.19 18.31
CA SER A 626 -9.58 -36.55 18.61
C SER A 626 -10.56 -37.54 19.23
N ASP A 627 -10.67 -38.74 18.67
CA ASP A 627 -11.59 -39.77 19.16
C ASP A 627 -11.18 -40.28 20.55
N TYR A 628 -9.87 -40.33 20.86
CA TYR A 628 -9.33 -40.62 22.19
C TYR A 628 -9.78 -39.58 23.23
N ARG A 629 -9.55 -38.29 22.96
CA ARG A 629 -9.94 -37.19 23.86
C ARG A 629 -11.44 -37.12 24.12
N ASN A 630 -12.25 -37.61 23.18
CA ASN A 630 -13.71 -37.63 23.30
C ASN A 630 -14.26 -38.97 23.81
N GLY A 631 -13.43 -39.92 24.23
CA GLY A 631 -13.89 -41.23 24.73
C GLY A 631 -14.57 -42.12 23.68
N LYS A 632 -14.30 -41.91 22.38
CA LYS A 632 -14.99 -42.58 21.26
C LYS A 632 -14.23 -43.81 20.72
N LEU A 633 -13.02 -44.07 21.20
CA LEU A 633 -12.23 -45.25 20.83
C LEU A 633 -12.71 -46.47 21.62
N SER A 634 -13.06 -47.54 20.93
CA SER A 634 -13.35 -48.84 21.54
C SER A 634 -12.10 -49.47 22.16
N GLU A 635 -12.27 -50.26 23.22
CA GLU A 635 -11.17 -50.90 23.95
C GLU A 635 -10.22 -51.71 23.05
N HIS A 636 -10.75 -52.48 22.11
CA HIS A 636 -9.95 -53.23 21.12
C HIS A 636 -8.96 -52.35 20.33
N LYS A 637 -9.36 -51.13 19.96
CA LYS A 637 -8.51 -50.18 19.22
C LYS A 637 -7.46 -49.54 20.13
N LEU A 638 -7.78 -49.32 21.40
CA LEU A 638 -6.84 -48.84 22.39
C LEU A 638 -5.74 -49.86 22.65
N THR A 639 -6.09 -51.14 22.77
CA THR A 639 -5.11 -52.23 22.93
C THR A 639 -4.15 -52.31 21.75
N MET A 640 -4.65 -52.24 20.51
CA MET A 640 -3.78 -52.24 19.31
C MET A 640 -2.82 -51.04 19.26
N LEU A 641 -3.30 -49.83 19.60
CA LEU A 641 -2.45 -48.63 19.61
C LEU A 641 -1.46 -48.63 20.78
N ARG A 642 -1.84 -49.17 21.95
CA ARG A 642 -0.93 -49.37 23.09
C ARG A 642 0.16 -50.39 22.76
N GLY A 643 -0.16 -51.45 22.00
CA GLY A 643 0.78 -52.48 21.57
C GLY A 643 1.94 -51.97 20.70
N ILE A 644 1.77 -50.81 20.04
CA ILE A 644 2.82 -50.15 19.26
C ILE A 644 3.40 -48.91 19.97
N ASN A 645 3.17 -48.79 21.27
CA ASN A 645 3.58 -47.65 22.09
C ASN A 645 3.13 -46.28 21.51
N PHE A 646 1.91 -46.21 20.99
CA PHE A 646 1.39 -45.01 20.35
C PHE A 646 1.08 -43.91 21.38
N HIS A 647 1.78 -42.77 21.27
CA HIS A 647 1.51 -41.61 22.11
C HIS A 647 0.31 -40.78 21.61
N PHE A 648 -0.80 -40.87 22.33
CA PHE A 648 -2.04 -40.12 22.07
C PHE A 648 -1.86 -38.61 22.26
N GLU A 649 -1.01 -38.18 23.19
CA GLU A 649 -0.67 -36.78 23.45
C GLU A 649 0.82 -36.49 23.14
N PRO A 650 1.19 -36.35 21.85
CA PRO A 650 2.58 -36.21 21.44
C PRO A 650 3.25 -34.93 21.94
N LEU A 651 2.49 -33.87 22.24
CA LEU A 651 3.04 -32.64 22.80
C LEU A 651 3.43 -32.81 24.27
N LYS A 652 2.58 -33.48 25.06
CA LYS A 652 2.84 -33.82 26.45
C LYS A 652 4.05 -34.74 26.57
N TYR A 653 4.07 -35.83 25.80
CA TYR A 653 5.21 -36.75 25.75
C TYR A 653 6.53 -36.06 25.32
N ARG A 654 6.48 -35.17 24.32
CA ARG A 654 7.67 -34.39 23.91
C ARG A 654 8.14 -33.46 25.02
N TRP A 655 7.22 -32.84 25.74
CA TRP A 655 7.53 -31.98 26.87
C TRP A 655 8.21 -32.79 27.98
N GLU A 656 7.61 -33.91 28.40
CA GLU A 656 8.15 -34.82 29.42
C GLU A 656 9.55 -35.34 29.04
N LYS A 657 9.74 -35.74 27.78
CA LYS A 657 11.04 -36.20 27.27
C LYS A 657 12.09 -35.09 27.27
N SER A 658 11.73 -33.88 26.83
CA SER A 658 12.65 -32.72 26.88
C SER A 658 12.99 -32.30 28.30
N PHE A 659 12.02 -32.39 29.22
CA PHE A 659 12.22 -32.11 30.64
C PHE A 659 13.13 -33.16 31.29
N ALA A 660 12.93 -34.46 31.00
CA ALA A 660 13.81 -35.52 31.48
C ALA A 660 15.26 -35.35 31.01
N LEU A 661 15.46 -34.99 29.73
CA LEU A 661 16.79 -34.67 29.20
C LEU A 661 17.44 -33.48 29.91
N LEU A 662 16.64 -32.47 30.27
CA LEU A 662 17.12 -31.34 31.05
C LEU A 662 17.50 -31.76 32.48
N GLN A 663 16.71 -32.62 33.13
CA GLN A 663 17.02 -33.14 34.47
C GLN A 663 18.32 -33.95 34.46
N SER A 664 18.50 -34.86 33.49
CA SER A 664 19.76 -35.60 33.32
C SER A 664 20.94 -34.65 33.10
N TRP A 665 20.76 -33.63 32.25
CA TRP A 665 21.80 -32.63 32.00
C TRP A 665 22.21 -31.88 33.26
N ILE A 666 21.24 -31.37 34.04
CA ILE A 666 21.50 -30.62 35.28
C ILE A 666 22.20 -31.53 36.29
N LYS A 667 21.78 -32.80 36.40
CA LYS A 667 22.41 -33.78 37.28
C LYS A 667 23.86 -34.09 36.90
N GLU A 668 24.16 -34.18 35.60
CA GLU A 668 25.51 -34.49 35.10
C GLU A 668 26.46 -33.29 35.15
N ASN A 669 25.97 -32.08 34.86
CA ASN A 669 26.82 -30.89 34.68
C ASN A 669 26.78 -29.92 35.87
N ASN A 670 25.92 -30.18 36.85
CA ASN A 670 25.65 -29.33 38.02
C ASN A 670 25.35 -27.85 37.66
N ALA A 671 24.83 -27.60 36.46
CA ALA A 671 24.54 -26.27 35.94
C ALA A 671 23.48 -26.33 34.82
N PHE A 672 22.76 -25.23 34.61
CA PHE A 672 21.81 -25.11 33.50
C PHE A 672 22.53 -25.08 32.14
N PRO A 673 21.92 -25.65 31.08
CA PRO A 673 22.47 -25.56 29.73
C PRO A 673 22.49 -24.11 29.24
N ASN A 674 23.54 -23.72 28.51
CA ASN A 674 23.67 -22.41 27.89
C ASN A 674 23.82 -22.54 26.36
N SER A 675 23.87 -21.40 25.65
CA SER A 675 23.93 -21.41 24.18
C SER A 675 25.17 -22.07 23.58
N LYS A 676 26.26 -22.19 24.35
CA LYS A 676 27.52 -22.82 23.94
C LYS A 676 27.58 -24.30 24.31
N THR A 677 27.00 -24.69 25.46
CA THR A 677 27.06 -26.08 25.96
C THR A 677 25.98 -26.97 25.37
N ASN A 678 24.71 -26.52 25.35
CA ASN A 678 23.62 -27.25 24.70
C ASN A 678 22.54 -26.30 24.18
N LYS A 679 22.70 -25.89 22.92
CA LYS A 679 21.83 -24.91 22.26
C LYS A 679 20.35 -25.34 22.22
N LEU A 680 20.08 -26.64 22.10
CA LEU A 680 18.72 -27.17 21.99
C LEU A 680 18.00 -27.14 23.34
N LEU A 681 18.63 -27.65 24.40
CA LEU A 681 18.06 -27.62 25.75
C LEU A 681 17.98 -26.19 26.30
N PHE A 682 18.98 -25.34 26.04
CA PHE A 682 18.94 -23.93 26.41
C PHE A 682 17.78 -23.20 25.71
N GLY A 683 17.60 -23.42 24.40
CA GLY A 683 16.51 -22.81 23.64
C GLY A 683 15.13 -23.26 24.14
N TRP A 684 14.99 -24.54 24.47
CA TRP A 684 13.77 -25.09 25.06
C TRP A 684 13.49 -24.51 26.45
N LEU A 685 14.47 -24.52 27.36
CA LEU A 685 14.32 -24.00 28.73
C LEU A 685 14.02 -22.50 28.75
N LYS A 686 14.64 -21.70 27.87
CA LYS A 686 14.31 -20.29 27.68
C LYS A 686 12.86 -20.08 27.24
N PHE A 687 12.36 -20.90 26.33
CA PHE A 687 10.96 -20.84 25.90
C PHE A 687 10.00 -21.22 27.03
N GLN A 688 10.30 -22.27 27.81
CA GLN A 688 9.49 -22.65 28.96
C GLN A 688 9.51 -21.59 30.08
N SER A 689 10.65 -20.95 30.32
CA SER A 689 10.79 -19.87 31.31
C SER A 689 9.91 -18.64 30.97
N ASN A 690 9.79 -18.29 29.69
CA ASN A 690 8.87 -17.22 29.26
C ASN A 690 7.40 -17.60 29.47
N LYS A 691 7.05 -18.87 29.27
CA LYS A 691 5.71 -19.40 29.57
C LYS A 691 5.41 -19.42 31.07
N TYR A 692 6.44 -19.71 31.88
CA TYR A 692 6.38 -19.64 33.34
C TYR A 692 6.08 -18.20 33.81
N LEU A 693 6.80 -17.20 33.28
CA LEU A 693 6.59 -15.78 33.60
C LEU A 693 5.24 -15.22 33.14
N SER A 694 4.68 -15.74 32.05
CA SER A 694 3.39 -15.31 31.49
C SER A 694 2.19 -16.09 32.02
N ASN A 695 2.38 -16.95 33.05
CA ASN A 695 1.34 -17.81 33.61
C ASN A 695 0.62 -18.70 32.56
N SER A 696 1.32 -19.11 31.50
CA SER A 696 0.71 -19.88 30.39
C SER A 696 0.99 -21.40 30.47
N LEU A 697 1.61 -21.88 31.55
CA LEU A 697 1.88 -23.31 31.79
C LEU A 697 0.75 -23.95 32.60
N ASN A 698 0.53 -25.25 32.39
CA ASN A 698 -0.38 -25.99 33.27
C ASN A 698 0.24 -26.22 34.66
N GLN A 699 -0.59 -26.58 35.64
CA GLN A 699 -0.17 -26.68 37.05
C GLN A 699 0.95 -27.73 37.26
N ALA A 700 0.92 -28.85 36.53
CA ALA A 700 1.93 -29.90 36.64
C ALA A 700 3.27 -29.48 36.02
N GLU A 701 3.25 -28.91 34.81
CA GLU A 701 4.44 -28.38 34.13
C GLU A 701 5.11 -27.26 34.93
N ARG A 702 4.30 -26.40 35.56
CA ARG A 702 4.78 -25.32 36.42
C ARG A 702 5.53 -25.87 37.64
N LYS A 703 4.92 -26.83 38.34
CA LYS A 703 5.53 -27.49 39.50
C LYS A 703 6.85 -28.18 39.11
N SER A 704 6.88 -28.90 37.99
CA SER A 704 8.12 -29.53 37.49
C SER A 704 9.24 -28.52 37.19
N LEU A 705 8.94 -27.32 36.68
CA LEU A 705 9.96 -26.29 36.49
C LEU A 705 10.40 -25.63 37.82
N GLU A 706 9.50 -25.52 38.79
CA GLU A 706 9.82 -25.05 40.14
C GLU A 706 10.75 -26.04 40.87
N ASP A 707 10.54 -27.35 40.70
CA ASP A 707 11.37 -28.41 41.29
C ASP A 707 12.84 -28.36 40.83
N ILE A 708 13.11 -27.85 39.62
CA ILE A 708 14.48 -27.65 39.11
C ILE A 708 15.03 -26.24 39.39
N ASN A 709 14.35 -25.44 40.22
CA ASN A 709 14.69 -24.04 40.52
C ASN A 709 14.87 -23.19 39.25
N VAL A 710 13.87 -23.18 38.37
CA VAL A 710 13.86 -22.31 37.17
C VAL A 710 14.00 -20.82 37.53
N GLY A 711 13.69 -20.42 38.77
CA GLY A 711 13.91 -19.07 39.30
C GLY A 711 15.37 -18.63 39.20
N GLN A 712 16.31 -19.49 39.61
CA GLN A 712 17.75 -19.24 39.49
C GLN A 712 18.18 -19.08 38.03
N PHE A 713 17.63 -19.88 37.11
CA PHE A 713 17.87 -19.73 35.68
C PHE A 713 17.33 -18.40 35.13
N ILE A 714 16.14 -17.98 35.58
CA ILE A 714 15.55 -16.70 35.21
C ILE A 714 16.38 -15.53 35.77
N GLU A 715 16.93 -15.62 36.97
CA GLU A 715 17.83 -14.60 37.52
C GLU A 715 19.16 -14.53 36.77
N ASN A 716 19.73 -15.67 36.39
CA ASN A 716 20.89 -15.71 35.49
C ASN A 716 20.56 -15.10 34.11
N LEU A 717 19.31 -15.19 33.65
CA LEU A 717 18.80 -14.45 32.48
C LEU A 717 18.50 -12.97 32.78
N LYS A 718 18.34 -12.54 34.04
CA LYS A 718 18.20 -11.13 34.43
C LYS A 718 19.51 -10.37 34.35
N GLU A 719 20.68 -11.01 34.45
CA GLU A 719 21.94 -10.37 34.00
C GLU A 719 21.85 -9.93 32.52
N ASP A 720 21.05 -10.62 31.71
CA ASP A 720 20.74 -10.27 30.31
C ASP A 720 19.67 -9.16 30.19
N THR A 721 19.00 -8.71 31.26
CA THR A 721 17.94 -7.67 31.21
C THR A 721 18.45 -6.24 31.03
N TYR A 722 19.70 -5.92 31.39
CA TYR A 722 20.33 -4.63 31.04
C TYR A 722 20.55 -4.48 29.52
N ARG A 723 20.53 -5.58 28.75
CA ARG A 723 20.52 -5.55 27.28
C ARG A 723 19.14 -5.19 26.70
N ASN A 724 18.07 -5.30 27.49
CA ASN A 724 16.69 -5.03 27.05
C ASN A 724 16.21 -3.60 27.36
N LYS A 725 16.94 -2.81 28.16
CA LYS A 725 16.70 -1.36 28.27
C LYS A 725 17.05 -0.67 26.96
N SER A 726 16.22 0.30 26.55
CA SER A 726 16.47 1.07 25.33
C SER A 726 17.80 1.82 25.43
N TRP A 727 18.45 2.07 24.29
CA TRP A 727 19.73 2.78 24.26
C TRP A 727 19.67 4.13 24.99
N GLU A 728 18.55 4.85 24.89
CA GLU A 728 18.34 6.16 25.53
C GLU A 728 18.22 6.09 27.06
N GLN A 729 17.62 5.02 27.58
CA GLN A 729 17.52 4.81 29.03
C GLN A 729 18.90 4.51 29.63
N ASN A 730 19.71 3.67 28.98
CA ASN A 730 21.07 3.38 29.45
C ASN A 730 21.98 4.62 29.34
N TYR A 731 21.80 5.45 28.31
CA TYR A 731 22.51 6.73 28.19
C TYR A 731 22.15 7.68 29.34
N THR A 732 20.86 7.81 29.68
CA THR A 732 20.40 8.69 30.76
C THR A 732 20.99 8.27 32.10
N LEU A 733 21.03 6.96 32.39
CA LEU A 733 21.64 6.42 33.60
C LEU A 733 23.15 6.64 33.66
N ALA A 734 23.85 6.45 32.53
CA ALA A 734 25.28 6.72 32.46
C ALA A 734 25.60 8.23 32.62
N LYS A 735 24.74 9.11 32.09
CA LYS A 735 24.83 10.56 32.25
C LYS A 735 24.64 10.99 33.69
N SER A 736 23.59 10.51 34.36
CA SER A 736 23.37 10.83 35.78
C SER A 736 24.49 10.30 36.67
N TYR A 737 25.08 9.16 36.34
CA TYR A 737 26.25 8.64 37.05
C TYR A 737 27.47 9.54 36.86
N TYR A 738 27.74 9.98 35.62
CA TYR A 738 28.84 10.89 35.31
C TYR A 738 28.66 12.25 36.00
N GLU A 739 27.47 12.84 35.97
CA GLU A 739 27.16 14.11 36.65
C GLU A 739 27.33 14.00 38.17
N LYS A 740 27.01 12.85 38.77
CA LYS A 740 27.09 12.64 40.22
C LYS A 740 28.51 12.35 40.73
N TYR A 741 29.29 11.58 39.97
CA TYR A 741 30.59 11.08 40.44
C TYR A 741 31.79 11.65 39.66
N ASN A 742 31.53 12.50 38.66
CA ASN A 742 32.49 13.10 37.74
C ASN A 742 33.45 12.08 37.09
N LYS A 743 32.98 10.84 36.94
CA LYS A 743 33.70 9.70 36.35
C LYS A 743 32.73 8.75 35.66
N LEU A 744 33.20 8.06 34.62
CA LEU A 744 32.40 7.04 33.94
C LEU A 744 32.33 5.76 34.80
N PRO A 745 31.20 5.03 34.77
CA PRO A 745 31.07 3.77 35.49
C PRO A 745 32.04 2.72 34.92
N SER A 746 32.74 2.00 35.81
CA SER A 746 33.72 0.97 35.43
C SER A 746 33.16 -0.42 35.69
N HIS A 747 33.60 -1.41 34.91
CA HIS A 747 33.25 -2.81 35.12
C HIS A 747 34.42 -3.67 35.62
N GLN A 748 35.61 -3.09 35.75
CA GLN A 748 36.87 -3.80 36.02
C GLN A 748 37.39 -3.63 37.44
N LYS A 749 36.70 -2.88 38.31
CA LYS A 749 37.10 -2.68 39.70
C LYS A 749 36.45 -3.73 40.61
N GLU A 750 37.21 -4.29 41.54
CA GLU A 750 36.67 -5.16 42.61
C GLU A 750 35.95 -4.32 43.67
N GLY A 751 34.86 -4.87 44.24
CA GLY A 751 34.05 -4.19 45.27
C GLY A 751 32.98 -3.20 44.78
N ILE A 752 32.77 -3.04 43.46
CA ILE A 752 31.73 -2.17 42.91
C ILE A 752 30.33 -2.81 42.96
N ASN A 753 29.30 -1.97 43.10
CA ASN A 753 27.92 -2.45 43.08
C ASN A 753 27.53 -2.97 41.68
N LEU A 754 26.50 -3.82 41.64
CA LEU A 754 26.07 -4.49 40.41
C LEU A 754 25.60 -3.48 39.34
N GLU A 755 25.02 -2.35 39.74
CA GLU A 755 24.55 -1.31 38.80
C GLU A 755 25.71 -0.60 38.08
N GLU A 756 26.77 -0.23 38.80
CA GLU A 756 27.98 0.39 38.26
C GLU A 756 28.71 -0.58 37.32
N LYS A 757 28.84 -1.85 37.72
CA LYS A 757 29.47 -2.89 36.89
C LYS A 757 28.74 -3.08 35.56
N MET A 758 27.41 -3.11 35.58
CA MET A 758 26.59 -3.30 34.39
C MET A 758 26.53 -2.06 33.48
N LEU A 759 26.47 -0.85 34.07
CA LEU A 759 26.59 0.41 33.32
C LEU A 759 27.98 0.54 32.68
N GLY A 760 29.04 0.17 33.38
CA GLY A 760 30.40 0.16 32.85
C GLY A 760 30.61 -0.84 31.70
N LEU A 761 29.96 -2.01 31.76
CA LEU A 761 29.91 -2.95 30.65
C LEU A 761 29.18 -2.35 29.44
N TRP A 762 28.07 -1.64 29.65
CA TRP A 762 27.34 -1.00 28.56
C TRP A 762 28.13 0.13 27.90
N VAL A 763 28.80 0.99 28.71
CA VAL A 763 29.68 2.07 28.23
C VAL A 763 30.82 1.48 27.40
N SER A 764 31.50 0.44 27.91
CA SER A 764 32.56 -0.28 27.19
C SER A 764 32.09 -0.84 25.84
N ASN A 765 30.91 -1.49 25.84
CA ASN A 765 30.31 -2.08 24.63
C ASN A 765 29.90 -1.05 23.54
N GLN A 766 29.84 0.26 23.84
CA GLN A 766 29.55 1.26 22.81
C GLN A 766 30.71 1.42 21.82
N ASN A 767 31.94 1.16 22.25
CA ASN A 767 33.11 1.12 21.37
C ASN A 767 33.00 0.00 20.34
N ASP A 768 32.51 -1.18 20.74
CA ASP A 768 32.34 -2.34 19.86
C ASP A 768 31.16 -2.17 18.87
N LYS A 769 30.15 -1.40 19.23
CA LYS A 769 28.94 -1.15 18.40
C LYS A 769 29.04 0.11 17.52
N LYS A 770 30.21 0.73 17.41
CA LYS A 770 30.47 2.02 16.74
C LYS A 770 29.91 2.18 15.30
N THR A 771 29.82 1.09 14.53
CA THR A 771 29.28 1.10 13.16
C THR A 771 27.75 1.08 13.09
N LYS A 772 27.08 0.65 14.17
CA LYS A 772 25.62 0.50 14.26
C LYS A 772 24.92 1.66 14.99
N LEU A 773 25.68 2.57 15.60
CA LEU A 773 25.14 3.76 16.28
C LEU A 773 24.71 4.86 15.30
N THR A 774 23.55 5.46 15.55
CA THR A 774 23.02 6.58 14.76
C THR A 774 23.80 7.88 15.01
N ARG A 775 23.65 8.87 14.12
CA ARG A 775 24.32 10.18 14.26
C ARG A 775 23.97 10.90 15.57
N LYS A 776 22.71 10.83 16.01
CA LYS A 776 22.25 11.41 17.30
C LYS A 776 22.89 10.72 18.51
N GLN A 777 22.97 9.40 18.50
CA GLN A 777 23.59 8.61 19.57
C GLN A 777 25.10 8.90 19.70
N LYS A 778 25.78 9.11 18.56
CA LYS A 778 27.20 9.50 18.54
C LYS A 778 27.45 10.89 19.13
N MET A 779 26.55 11.86 18.88
CA MET A 779 26.65 13.19 19.49
C MET A 779 26.45 13.12 21.01
N LYS A 780 25.43 12.38 21.48
CA LYS A 780 25.18 12.16 22.90
C LYS A 780 26.36 11.53 23.65
N LEU A 781 27.03 10.53 23.07
CA LEU A 781 28.21 9.92 23.69
C LEU A 781 29.42 10.87 23.75
N LYS A 782 29.55 11.82 22.81
CA LYS A 782 30.57 12.87 22.88
C LYS A 782 30.33 13.82 24.05
N GLU A 783 29.07 14.10 24.39
CA GLU A 783 28.72 14.96 25.53
C GLU A 783 29.13 14.37 26.89
N LEU A 784 29.29 13.04 26.99
CA LEU A 784 29.74 12.35 28.21
C LEU A 784 31.26 12.15 28.29
N ASN A 785 32.02 12.78 27.39
CA ASN A 785 33.47 12.66 27.30
C ASN A 785 33.98 11.21 27.22
N ILE A 786 33.15 10.29 26.68
CA ILE A 786 33.57 8.92 26.39
C ILE A 786 34.48 9.00 25.17
N GLU A 787 35.78 8.80 25.35
CA GLU A 787 36.76 8.66 24.28
C GLU A 787 36.50 7.37 23.47
N VAL A 788 35.47 7.42 22.63
CA VAL A 788 35.29 6.45 21.57
C VAL A 788 36.36 6.78 20.55
N ASN A 789 37.44 6.00 20.52
CA ASN A 789 38.48 6.11 19.50
C ASN A 789 37.83 6.13 18.11
N PHE A 790 37.61 7.32 17.55
CA PHE A 790 36.96 7.53 16.26
C PHE A 790 37.96 7.20 15.16
N ILE A 791 38.43 5.95 15.08
CA ILE A 791 39.02 5.39 13.85
C ILE A 791 38.15 5.81 12.66
N ASN A 792 38.75 6.66 11.85
CA ASN A 792 38.33 7.25 10.58
C ASN A 792 37.15 6.56 9.90
N ILE A 793 35.94 7.06 10.16
CA ILE A 793 34.90 7.00 9.14
C ILE A 793 35.30 8.05 8.12
N LYS A 794 36.11 7.62 7.15
CA LYS A 794 36.42 8.43 5.99
C LYS A 794 35.12 8.97 5.42
N SER A 795 35.08 10.26 5.10
CA SER A 795 33.94 10.85 4.42
C SER A 795 33.61 10.07 3.14
N TRP A 796 32.41 10.23 2.59
CA TRP A 796 32.05 9.55 1.34
C TRP A 796 33.06 9.92 0.23
N ASP A 797 33.51 11.18 0.20
CA ASP A 797 34.49 11.67 -0.76
C ASP A 797 35.89 11.08 -0.53
N GLU A 798 36.33 10.91 0.71
CA GLU A 798 37.59 10.21 1.02
C GLU A 798 37.54 8.71 0.65
N SER A 799 36.40 8.06 0.85
CA SER A 799 36.20 6.65 0.45
C SER A 799 36.15 6.51 -1.08
N PHE A 800 35.59 7.51 -1.76
CA PHE A 800 35.59 7.60 -3.22
C PHE A 800 36.99 7.84 -3.79
N GLN A 801 37.77 8.73 -3.18
CA GLN A 801 39.18 8.96 -3.56
C GLN A 801 40.02 7.69 -3.36
N GLU A 802 39.82 6.98 -2.25
CA GLU A 802 40.51 5.71 -2.00
C GLU A 802 40.13 4.65 -3.05
N LEU A 803 38.86 4.54 -3.42
CA LEU A 803 38.42 3.66 -4.49
C LEU A 803 39.00 4.08 -5.86
N SER A 804 39.01 5.38 -6.17
CA SER A 804 39.55 5.91 -7.42
C SER A 804 41.06 5.64 -7.52
N ASN A 805 41.80 5.82 -6.43
CA ASN A 805 43.24 5.53 -6.40
C ASN A 805 43.50 4.03 -6.48
N PHE A 806 42.69 3.22 -5.79
CA PHE A 806 42.78 1.76 -5.90
C PHE A 806 42.57 1.30 -7.35
N TYR A 807 41.54 1.81 -8.02
CA TYR A 807 41.24 1.46 -9.40
C TYR A 807 42.34 1.93 -10.35
N LYS A 808 42.85 3.15 -10.19
CA LYS A 808 43.98 3.66 -10.99
C LYS A 808 45.24 2.81 -10.83
N ASN A 809 45.58 2.41 -9.59
CA ASN A 809 46.83 1.70 -9.32
C ASN A 809 46.76 0.21 -9.66
N ASN A 810 45.59 -0.42 -9.54
CA ASN A 810 45.44 -1.86 -9.71
C ASN A 810 44.73 -2.24 -11.02
N ASN A 811 44.17 -1.26 -11.73
CA ASN A 811 43.35 -1.43 -12.93
C ASN A 811 42.22 -2.47 -12.78
N ARG A 812 41.72 -2.63 -11.55
CA ARG A 812 40.68 -3.59 -11.16
C ARG A 812 39.84 -3.06 -10.01
N TRP A 813 38.64 -3.62 -9.86
CA TRP A 813 37.76 -3.31 -8.73
C TRP A 813 38.12 -4.12 -7.48
N PRO A 814 37.83 -3.60 -6.26
CA PRO A 814 38.09 -4.32 -5.02
C PRO A 814 37.37 -5.67 -4.98
N LEU A 815 38.08 -6.72 -4.58
CA LEU A 815 37.62 -8.09 -4.35
C LEU A 815 37.19 -8.29 -2.89
N LYS A 816 36.52 -9.41 -2.60
CA LYS A 816 36.04 -9.75 -1.25
C LYS A 816 37.18 -9.83 -0.20
N THR A 817 38.40 -10.11 -0.64
CA THR A 817 39.63 -10.06 0.17
C THR A 817 39.94 -8.63 0.65
N GLU A 818 39.67 -7.61 -0.17
CA GLU A 818 39.74 -6.18 0.19
C GLU A 818 38.47 -5.71 0.90
N ARG A 819 38.21 -6.36 2.04
CA ARG A 819 36.94 -6.36 2.79
C ARG A 819 36.29 -4.98 2.96
N ARG A 820 37.08 -3.93 3.26
CA ARG A 820 36.57 -2.57 3.52
C ARG A 820 36.04 -1.88 2.26
N LEU A 821 36.86 -1.76 1.22
CA LEU A 821 36.48 -1.13 -0.05
C LEU A 821 35.41 -1.96 -0.78
N TRP A 822 35.52 -3.30 -0.75
CA TRP A 822 34.51 -4.18 -1.35
C TRP A 822 33.13 -4.06 -0.68
N GLN A 823 33.08 -3.98 0.66
CA GLN A 823 31.83 -3.73 1.39
C GLN A 823 31.26 -2.35 1.07
N TRP A 824 32.11 -1.32 0.97
CA TRP A 824 31.68 0.03 0.60
C TRP A 824 31.06 0.05 -0.81
N CYS A 825 31.73 -0.54 -1.80
CA CYS A 825 31.22 -0.70 -3.17
C CYS A 825 29.89 -1.46 -3.21
N SER A 826 29.77 -2.54 -2.43
CA SER A 826 28.54 -3.34 -2.33
C SER A 826 27.37 -2.54 -1.75
N ASN A 827 27.64 -1.70 -0.74
CA ASN A 827 26.65 -0.81 -0.16
C ASN A 827 26.20 0.26 -1.16
N GLN A 828 27.11 0.83 -1.97
CA GLN A 828 26.72 1.80 -3.02
C GLN A 828 25.80 1.15 -4.07
N ARG A 829 26.08 -0.10 -4.48
CA ARG A 829 25.22 -0.86 -5.42
C ARG A 829 23.85 -1.19 -4.81
N TYR A 830 23.81 -1.58 -3.54
CA TYR A 830 22.57 -1.88 -2.82
C TYR A 830 21.68 -0.64 -2.72
N LEU A 831 22.26 0.49 -2.30
CA LEU A 831 21.57 1.78 -2.24
C LEU A 831 21.07 2.20 -3.62
N PHE A 832 21.82 1.93 -4.69
CA PHE A 832 21.40 2.24 -6.05
C PHE A 832 20.24 1.37 -6.54
N ASN A 833 20.32 0.04 -6.39
CA ASN A 833 19.31 -0.88 -6.91
C ASN A 833 17.97 -0.81 -6.16
N ASN A 834 17.97 -0.39 -4.89
CA ASN A 834 16.77 -0.26 -4.06
C ASN A 834 16.23 1.20 -3.97
N SER A 835 16.77 2.13 -4.76
CA SER A 835 16.41 3.56 -4.72
C SER A 835 15.11 3.94 -5.46
N THR A 836 14.09 3.08 -5.44
CA THR A 836 12.74 3.45 -5.91
C THR A 836 12.07 4.51 -5.03
N GLU A 837 12.59 4.79 -3.83
CA GLU A 837 11.92 5.67 -2.85
C GLU A 837 12.53 7.07 -2.64
N GLN A 838 13.68 7.45 -3.22
CA GLN A 838 14.22 8.82 -3.01
C GLN A 838 14.93 9.44 -4.24
N PRO A 839 14.22 9.71 -5.35
CA PRO A 839 14.81 10.31 -6.55
C PRO A 839 15.22 11.79 -6.42
N ASN A 840 14.85 12.49 -5.33
CA ASN A 840 15.05 13.94 -5.16
C ASN A 840 16.13 14.33 -4.13
N ASN A 841 16.94 13.39 -3.65
CA ASN A 841 18.04 13.72 -2.75
C ASN A 841 19.25 14.22 -3.57
N LYS A 842 19.56 15.53 -3.48
CA LYS A 842 20.68 16.18 -4.18
C LYS A 842 22.02 15.43 -3.97
N TYR A 843 22.25 14.96 -2.75
CA TYR A 843 23.45 14.21 -2.37
C TYR A 843 23.55 12.83 -3.04
N PHE A 844 22.42 12.20 -3.36
CA PHE A 844 22.40 10.88 -4.00
C PHE A 844 22.73 10.98 -5.49
N LYS A 845 22.25 12.04 -6.16
CA LYS A 845 22.51 12.28 -7.59
C LYS A 845 23.98 12.59 -7.86
N GLU A 846 24.57 13.47 -7.06
CA GLU A 846 25.99 13.87 -7.18
C GLU A 846 26.95 12.69 -6.94
N ARG A 847 26.64 11.83 -5.96
CA ARG A 847 27.41 10.62 -5.67
C ARG A 847 27.35 9.58 -6.79
N LYS A 848 26.20 9.45 -7.44
CA LYS A 848 26.02 8.58 -8.61
C LYS A 848 26.83 9.08 -9.80
N GLU A 849 26.82 10.38 -10.06
CA GLU A 849 27.62 11.01 -11.12
C GLU A 849 29.13 10.81 -10.88
N LYS A 850 29.63 11.05 -9.65
CA LYS A 850 31.04 10.79 -9.28
C LYS A 850 31.46 9.32 -9.44
N LEU A 851 30.64 8.36 -9.02
CA LEU A 851 30.98 6.93 -9.22
C LEU A 851 30.89 6.52 -10.70
N SER A 852 29.98 7.11 -11.46
CA SER A 852 29.85 6.80 -12.89
C SER A 852 31.01 7.38 -13.69
N SER A 853 31.65 8.48 -13.25
CA SER A 853 32.83 9.07 -13.91
C SER A 853 34.09 8.18 -13.85
N ILE A 854 34.16 7.26 -12.88
CA ILE A 854 35.22 6.23 -12.82
C ILE A 854 34.77 4.88 -13.41
N ASN A 855 33.66 4.87 -14.17
CA ASN A 855 33.09 3.69 -14.81
C ASN A 855 32.71 2.55 -13.83
N PHE A 856 32.21 2.92 -12.65
CA PHE A 856 31.89 1.98 -11.58
C PHE A 856 30.84 0.93 -11.99
N PRO A 857 31.07 -0.38 -11.72
CA PRO A 857 30.17 -1.45 -12.13
C PRO A 857 28.95 -1.52 -11.20
N TRP A 858 27.84 -0.92 -11.62
CA TRP A 858 26.59 -0.89 -10.84
C TRP A 858 25.87 -2.24 -10.74
N ASN A 859 26.09 -3.16 -11.68
CA ASN A 859 25.38 -4.45 -11.74
C ASN A 859 26.25 -5.65 -11.32
N LYS A 860 25.68 -6.54 -10.50
CA LYS A 860 26.27 -7.82 -10.05
C LYS A 860 26.69 -8.75 -11.21
N LYS A 861 26.06 -8.64 -12.38
CA LYS A 861 26.48 -9.37 -13.60
C LYS A 861 27.84 -8.89 -14.13
N ASN A 862 28.18 -7.61 -13.97
CA ASN A 862 29.49 -7.08 -14.34
C ASN A 862 30.57 -7.50 -13.34
N GLU A 863 30.26 -7.53 -12.05
CA GLU A 863 31.17 -8.05 -11.03
C GLU A 863 31.57 -9.52 -11.28
N LYS A 864 30.61 -10.40 -11.59
CA LYS A 864 30.93 -11.79 -11.97
C LYS A 864 31.81 -11.88 -13.22
N TRP A 865 31.62 -10.96 -14.18
CA TRP A 865 32.43 -10.90 -15.39
C TRP A 865 33.88 -10.50 -15.05
N GLU A 866 34.09 -9.48 -14.21
CA GLU A 866 35.43 -9.06 -13.75
C GLU A 866 36.14 -10.16 -12.94
N VAL A 867 35.41 -10.84 -12.05
CA VAL A 867 35.97 -11.95 -11.26
C VAL A 867 36.43 -13.10 -12.16
N ASN A 868 35.65 -13.46 -13.17
CA ASN A 868 36.03 -14.52 -14.11
C ASN A 868 37.16 -14.09 -15.05
N PHE A 869 37.19 -12.82 -15.46
CA PHE A 869 38.28 -12.24 -16.24
C PHE A 869 39.61 -12.26 -15.48
N GLU A 870 39.62 -11.90 -14.19
CA GLU A 870 40.84 -11.98 -13.36
C GLU A 870 41.27 -13.42 -13.07
N LYS A 871 40.31 -14.34 -12.87
CA LYS A 871 40.63 -15.77 -12.77
C LYS A 871 41.30 -16.27 -14.05
N LEU A 872 40.82 -15.85 -15.21
CA LEU A 872 41.40 -16.18 -16.50
C LEU A 872 42.79 -15.56 -16.66
N LYS A 873 42.98 -14.29 -16.33
CA LYS A 873 44.27 -13.61 -16.36
C LYS A 873 45.31 -14.29 -15.46
N ASN A 874 44.90 -14.70 -14.25
CA ASN A 874 45.77 -15.45 -13.33
C ASN A 874 46.07 -16.87 -13.83
N TYR A 875 45.09 -17.53 -14.45
CA TYR A 875 45.28 -18.84 -15.10
C TYR A 875 46.30 -18.75 -16.24
N MET A 876 46.20 -17.74 -17.10
CA MET A 876 47.16 -17.47 -18.19
C MET A 876 48.57 -17.24 -17.65
N LYS A 877 48.71 -16.39 -16.62
CA LYS A 877 50.00 -16.13 -15.95
C LYS A 877 50.60 -17.38 -15.32
N LYS A 878 49.78 -18.21 -14.65
CA LYS A 878 50.25 -19.40 -13.92
C LYS A 878 50.71 -20.53 -14.86
N ASN A 879 50.11 -20.64 -16.04
CA ASN A 879 50.46 -21.65 -17.04
C ASN A 879 51.49 -21.19 -18.07
N ARG A 880 52.08 -19.98 -17.92
CA ARG A 880 53.04 -19.38 -18.87
C ARG A 880 52.56 -19.38 -20.33
N LEU A 881 51.23 -19.26 -20.53
CA LEU A 881 50.64 -19.21 -21.86
C LEU A 881 50.76 -17.77 -22.37
N ASN A 882 51.86 -17.47 -23.05
CA ASN A 882 52.20 -16.10 -23.43
C ASN A 882 51.78 -15.70 -24.86
N GLU A 883 51.40 -16.62 -25.75
CA GLU A 883 50.97 -16.25 -27.11
C GLU A 883 49.84 -17.17 -27.62
N PHE A 884 48.82 -16.52 -28.19
CA PHE A 884 47.65 -17.07 -28.91
C PHE A 884 47.08 -18.42 -28.44
N ILE A 885 46.10 -18.36 -27.53
CA ILE A 885 45.25 -19.52 -27.24
C ILE A 885 44.01 -19.48 -28.12
N ILE A 886 43.94 -20.42 -29.08
CA ILE A 886 42.68 -20.77 -29.72
C ILE A 886 41.80 -21.46 -28.66
N TYR A 887 40.54 -21.04 -28.62
CA TYR A 887 39.43 -21.36 -27.68
C TYR A 887 39.36 -22.76 -27.01
N ASN A 888 40.13 -23.76 -27.43
CA ASN A 888 40.06 -25.14 -26.93
C ASN A 888 41.07 -25.56 -25.84
N ASP A 889 42.08 -24.75 -25.48
CA ASP A 889 43.12 -25.23 -24.53
C ASP A 889 42.91 -24.87 -23.05
N CYS A 890 41.77 -24.30 -22.67
CA CYS A 890 41.48 -24.03 -21.25
C CYS A 890 41.04 -25.32 -20.54
N LYS A 891 41.95 -25.95 -19.78
CA LYS A 891 41.68 -27.16 -18.97
C LYS A 891 40.75 -26.93 -17.77
N ASP A 892 40.44 -25.68 -17.42
CA ASP A 892 39.44 -25.33 -16.40
C ASP A 892 38.04 -25.26 -17.04
N SER A 893 37.22 -26.27 -16.75
CA SER A 893 35.86 -26.41 -17.32
C SER A 893 34.97 -25.19 -17.05
N THR A 894 35.16 -24.48 -15.94
CA THR A 894 34.33 -23.33 -15.58
C THR A 894 34.73 -22.06 -16.33
N LEU A 895 36.03 -21.85 -16.57
CA LEU A 895 36.53 -20.75 -17.37
C LEU A 895 36.28 -20.97 -18.87
N ASN A 896 36.41 -22.21 -19.34
CA ASN A 896 36.14 -22.57 -20.72
C ASN A 896 34.65 -22.37 -21.08
N GLN A 897 33.74 -22.80 -20.20
CA GLN A 897 32.30 -22.53 -20.36
C GLN A 897 31.98 -21.02 -20.34
N TRP A 898 32.69 -20.23 -19.52
CA TRP A 898 32.51 -18.78 -19.48
C TRP A 898 33.04 -18.08 -20.74
N LEU A 899 34.17 -18.52 -21.29
CA LEU A 899 34.72 -18.07 -22.58
C LEU A 899 33.78 -18.41 -23.75
N SER A 900 33.17 -19.59 -23.73
CA SER A 900 32.14 -20.01 -24.70
C SER A 900 30.98 -19.02 -24.77
N GLN A 901 30.50 -18.60 -23.60
CA GLN A 901 29.44 -17.61 -23.50
C GLN A 901 29.87 -16.23 -23.99
N GLN A 902 31.15 -15.86 -23.87
CA GLN A 902 31.64 -14.59 -24.42
C GLN A 902 31.72 -14.65 -25.95
N LYS A 903 32.22 -15.76 -26.51
CA LYS A 903 32.27 -16.00 -27.97
C LYS A 903 30.87 -15.98 -28.58
N SER A 904 29.91 -16.67 -27.98
CA SER A 904 28.50 -16.63 -28.42
C SER A 904 27.92 -15.21 -28.40
N LYS A 905 28.20 -14.43 -27.36
CA LYS A 905 27.78 -13.02 -27.28
C LYS A 905 28.47 -12.13 -28.31
N TYR A 906 29.73 -12.40 -28.64
CA TYR A 906 30.46 -11.69 -29.69
C TYR A 906 29.83 -11.97 -31.06
N LYS A 907 29.61 -13.26 -31.41
CA LYS A 907 28.90 -13.66 -32.65
C LYS A 907 27.50 -13.06 -32.77
N ALA A 908 26.81 -12.85 -31.64
CA ALA A 908 25.49 -12.24 -31.60
C ALA A 908 25.48 -10.70 -31.51
N ASN A 909 26.62 -10.00 -31.68
CA ASN A 909 26.77 -8.54 -31.50
C ASN A 909 26.27 -7.99 -30.14
N LYS A 910 26.30 -8.83 -29.10
CA LYS A 910 25.83 -8.51 -27.73
C LYS A 910 26.98 -8.34 -26.72
N LEU A 911 28.23 -8.53 -27.16
CA LEU A 911 29.41 -8.32 -26.31
C LEU A 911 29.84 -6.85 -26.36
N ASN A 912 29.95 -6.21 -25.20
CA ASN A 912 30.37 -4.81 -25.09
C ASN A 912 31.79 -4.62 -25.64
N LYS A 913 32.01 -3.59 -26.47
CA LYS A 913 33.29 -3.28 -27.14
C LYS A 913 34.48 -3.19 -26.16
N ASN A 914 34.30 -2.61 -24.97
CA ASN A 914 35.35 -2.52 -23.95
C ASN A 914 35.70 -3.89 -23.33
N LYS A 915 34.72 -4.79 -23.21
CA LYS A 915 34.95 -6.15 -22.71
C LYS A 915 35.69 -7.01 -23.73
N TYR A 916 35.40 -6.80 -25.01
CA TYR A 916 36.14 -7.41 -26.11
C TYR A 916 37.60 -6.93 -26.16
N LEU A 917 37.82 -5.61 -26.09
CA LEU A 917 39.18 -5.04 -26.06
C LEU A 917 40.02 -5.60 -24.90
N ARG A 918 39.44 -5.75 -23.69
CA ARG A 918 40.15 -6.33 -22.55
C ARG A 918 40.45 -7.82 -22.69
N LEU A 919 39.62 -8.59 -23.39
CA LEU A 919 39.92 -9.99 -23.71
C LEU A 919 41.05 -10.08 -24.74
N LYS A 920 41.06 -9.17 -25.73
CA LYS A 920 42.14 -9.04 -26.71
C LYS A 920 43.47 -8.65 -26.05
N GLU A 921 43.46 -7.75 -25.05
CA GLU A 921 44.64 -7.35 -24.27
C GLU A 921 45.35 -8.51 -23.56
N ILE A 922 44.64 -9.60 -23.24
CA ILE A 922 45.22 -10.79 -22.61
C ILE A 922 45.43 -11.95 -23.60
N GLY A 923 45.43 -11.66 -24.91
CA GLY A 923 45.74 -12.63 -25.98
C GLY A 923 44.56 -13.51 -26.42
N ILE A 924 43.31 -13.12 -26.11
CA ILE A 924 42.11 -13.87 -26.51
C ILE A 924 41.39 -13.13 -27.64
N GLU A 925 41.47 -13.69 -28.84
CA GLU A 925 40.69 -13.24 -29.99
C GLU A 925 39.58 -14.23 -30.36
N PHE A 926 38.41 -13.69 -30.68
CA PHE A 926 37.31 -14.46 -31.25
C PHE A 926 37.38 -14.33 -32.76
N ILE A 927 38.11 -15.24 -33.41
CA ILE A 927 38.05 -15.39 -34.87
C ILE A 927 36.60 -15.74 -35.24
N VAL A 928 36.06 -15.00 -36.21
CA VAL A 928 34.66 -15.10 -36.67
C VAL A 928 34.34 -16.51 -37.16
#